data_AF-A0A8H4PZ25-F1
#
_entry.id   AF-A0A8H4PZ25-F1
#
_cell.length_a   1.000
_cell.length_b   1.000
_cell.length_c   1.000
_cell.angle_alpha   90.00
_cell.angle_beta   90.00
_cell.angle_gamma   90.00
#
_symmetry.space_group_name_H-M   'P 1'
#
loop_
_entity.id
_entity.type
_entity.pdbx_description
1 polymer ?
#
loop_
_entity_poly.entity_id
_entity_poly.type
_entity_poly.pdbx_seq_one_letter_code
_entity_poly.pdbx_strand_id
1 'polypeptide(L)'
;MFTAAPELISVYFYHNRSFAFEPNLSMTWIGYAAFLFDTISLPLPASFGDPVRFADAPPPTSVLLDNIMPPAINQKVLLRCFSVKSNLTSFFATRILVAALEKLAVALRMHDPTSSRNRDPKWSEAARRLVDALCQRIPDMKEVVRCYRSIPAENSLHKTLASRLLRLYYKVIPQVALAANFDVSPLFVDVLKRLHQGEYEPGMKELSIMELESLVSIASYSPGMRWFSKIDGLGGETPFSAFTALVHLLCCGDRDTPHGHLKNALADVAIENQLVSSAAGLRPLLGALRCVVDRFGPGDMGPVWSFLDNCISRCAASPIKYLDQMESRTAEMELESPHRLSSLLTLAFVEQLPYATSEGEQKRIKQLARFLSLYFSACSVWEGDHLLLRALHRNAGLDLTSNKAELACLGDADDVDALRAAEPLVDGDEVMSRAVNQDSSALSESSLQELLYVPCLDGGDTATLTKWNSKSAEDLVDDGWVVGLVRLLLSEHTNIRKEALTSILKVAARVKDSSHEEKTQIWLLLSELAESSKAQVGSGPVPSAFVAFTMHALEVLRSPLHPLYKKINSFLTRSPVWSLEKLPLAHDIFHGEPSEDDKYYSELAWLLGYLLDSLRTTFDLSVFHKKKWLEKIFALGSNPYLRAGLRTRMLRIVYRATCIEAGSTTLVTRFGVLGWLDAQRAACRATGEAVAYEGLMRRAWETCDQERVTAWSNGGIEKLVGRLVGRRSASP
;
A
#
# COMPACT_ATOMS: atom_id res chain seq x y z
N MET A 1 8.76 40.49 -9.40
CA MET A 1 9.69 39.90 -10.39
C MET A 1 9.39 38.42 -10.60
N PHE A 2 9.63 37.55 -9.61
CA PHE A 2 9.36 36.10 -9.76
C PHE A 2 7.90 35.75 -10.09
N THR A 3 6.92 36.53 -9.61
CA THR A 3 5.50 36.36 -9.99
C THR A 3 5.25 36.55 -11.49
N ALA A 4 6.04 37.40 -12.15
CA ALA A 4 5.89 37.68 -13.58
C ALA A 4 6.71 36.71 -14.44
N ALA A 5 7.86 36.24 -13.93
CA ALA A 5 8.77 35.31 -14.62
C ALA A 5 9.37 34.31 -13.61
N PRO A 6 8.68 33.19 -13.32
CA PRO A 6 9.12 32.20 -12.33
C PRO A 6 10.45 31.51 -12.68
N GLU A 7 10.79 31.41 -13.96
CA GLU A 7 12.04 30.84 -14.45
C GLU A 7 13.29 31.58 -13.92
N LEU A 8 13.15 32.87 -13.59
CA LEU A 8 14.22 33.68 -13.01
C LEU A 8 14.61 33.26 -11.60
N ILE A 9 13.79 32.45 -10.91
CA ILE A 9 14.13 31.90 -9.59
C ILE A 9 15.41 31.06 -9.71
N SER A 10 15.48 30.20 -10.74
CA SER A 10 16.65 29.34 -10.98
C SER A 10 17.92 30.17 -11.19
N VAL A 11 17.84 31.19 -12.04
CA VAL A 11 18.94 32.09 -12.38
C VAL A 11 19.39 32.88 -11.15
N TYR A 12 18.46 33.43 -10.38
CA TYR A 12 18.76 34.21 -9.18
C TYR A 12 19.57 33.41 -8.17
N PHE A 13 19.10 32.22 -7.78
CA PHE A 13 19.78 31.40 -6.78
C PHE A 13 21.05 30.73 -7.32
N TYR A 14 21.15 30.50 -8.63
CA TYR A 14 22.39 30.01 -9.24
C TYR A 14 23.53 31.02 -9.15
N HIS A 15 23.25 32.31 -9.42
CA HIS A 15 24.25 33.37 -9.37
C HIS A 15 24.51 33.88 -7.96
N ASN A 16 23.51 33.87 -7.08
CA ASN A 16 23.62 34.42 -5.73
C ASN A 16 24.18 33.40 -4.71
N ARG A 17 25.47 33.03 -4.88
CA ARG A 17 26.16 32.04 -4.03
C ARG A 17 26.39 32.49 -2.57
N SER A 18 26.19 33.76 -2.26
CA SER A 18 26.30 34.31 -0.89
C SER A 18 25.03 34.13 -0.06
N PHE A 19 23.94 33.66 -0.65
CA PHE A 19 22.71 33.34 0.08
C PHE A 19 22.89 32.03 0.88
N ALA A 20 23.29 32.15 2.14
CA ALA A 20 23.44 31.02 3.06
C ALA A 20 22.20 30.88 3.96
N PHE A 21 21.43 29.80 3.78
CA PHE A 21 20.27 29.50 4.63
C PHE A 21 20.65 28.65 5.84
N GLU A 22 21.62 29.10 6.64
CA GLU A 22 22.08 28.37 7.83
C GLU A 22 21.21 28.67 9.04
N PRO A 23 20.72 27.66 9.79
CA PRO A 23 19.77 27.89 10.88
C PRO A 23 20.40 28.70 12.02
N ASN A 24 20.04 29.97 12.10
CA ASN A 24 20.26 30.83 13.25
C ASN A 24 18.98 31.67 13.45
N LEU A 25 18.51 31.84 14.68
CA LEU A 25 17.26 32.58 14.93
C LEU A 25 17.47 34.11 14.85
N SER A 26 18.28 34.59 13.92
CA SER A 26 18.44 36.02 13.68
C SER A 26 17.24 36.56 12.89
N MET A 27 16.97 37.86 13.04
CA MET A 27 15.97 38.55 12.22
C MET A 27 16.26 38.42 10.71
N THR A 28 17.55 38.37 10.33
CA THR A 28 17.97 38.16 8.94
C THR A 28 17.59 36.77 8.42
N TRP A 29 17.76 35.72 9.22
CA TRP A 29 17.40 34.36 8.81
C TRP A 29 15.91 34.13 8.77
N ILE A 30 15.15 34.70 9.71
CA ILE A 30 13.68 34.68 9.63
C ILE A 30 13.21 35.37 8.35
N GLY A 31 13.82 36.50 7.99
CA GLY A 31 13.59 37.18 6.72
C GLY A 31 13.94 36.31 5.50
N TYR A 32 15.05 35.58 5.53
CA TYR A 32 15.42 34.64 4.49
C TYR A 32 14.47 33.44 4.40
N ALA A 33 14.02 32.90 5.53
CA ALA A 33 13.04 31.81 5.58
C ALA A 33 11.69 32.24 4.98
N ALA A 34 11.22 33.45 5.32
CA ALA A 34 10.01 34.02 4.75
C ALA A 34 10.16 34.25 3.23
N PHE A 35 11.27 34.86 2.80
CA PHE A 35 11.56 35.07 1.37
C PHE A 35 11.58 33.76 0.57
N LEU A 36 12.23 32.72 1.10
CA LEU A 36 12.24 31.39 0.48
C LEU A 36 10.84 30.77 0.43
N PHE A 37 10.10 30.84 1.53
CA PHE A 37 8.73 30.32 1.60
C PHE A 37 7.81 31.00 0.58
N ASP A 38 7.85 32.33 0.49
CA ASP A 38 7.07 33.09 -0.48
C ASP A 38 7.47 32.76 -1.91
N THR A 39 8.78 32.61 -2.17
CA THR A 39 9.30 32.22 -3.49
C THR A 39 8.83 30.83 -3.92
N ILE A 40 8.86 29.85 -3.01
CA ILE A 40 8.37 28.49 -3.26
C ILE A 40 6.86 28.50 -3.44
N SER A 41 6.13 29.29 -2.65
CA SER A 41 4.66 29.37 -2.67
C SER A 41 4.11 30.03 -3.94
N LEU A 42 4.95 30.65 -4.77
CA LEU A 42 4.52 31.16 -6.07
C LEU A 42 3.99 29.99 -6.94
N PRO A 43 2.80 30.14 -7.54
CA PRO A 43 2.20 29.11 -8.38
C PRO A 43 3.04 28.87 -9.63
N LEU A 44 3.07 27.62 -10.09
CA LEU A 44 3.62 27.31 -11.40
C LEU A 44 2.66 27.85 -12.48
N PRO A 45 3.19 28.47 -13.55
CA PRO A 45 2.38 28.84 -14.70
C PRO A 45 1.61 27.62 -15.24
N ALA A 46 0.34 27.81 -15.59
CA ALA A 46 -0.44 26.76 -16.23
C ALA A 46 0.29 26.25 -17.47
N SER A 47 0.35 24.93 -17.66
CA SER A 47 1.04 24.30 -18.80
C SER A 47 2.51 24.72 -18.95
N PHE A 48 3.16 25.14 -17.86
CA PHE A 48 4.54 25.66 -17.84
C PHE A 48 4.78 26.95 -18.66
N GLY A 49 3.73 27.71 -19.00
CA GLY A 49 3.90 29.06 -19.55
C GLY A 49 2.77 29.53 -20.44
N ASP A 50 2.49 28.82 -21.53
CA ASP A 50 1.46 29.22 -22.51
C ASP A 50 0.17 28.41 -22.28
N PRO A 51 -0.94 29.06 -21.86
CA PRO A 51 -2.20 28.39 -21.58
C PRO A 51 -2.95 27.94 -22.84
N VAL A 52 -2.58 28.46 -24.03
CA VAL A 52 -3.24 28.18 -25.32
C VAL A 52 -2.43 27.16 -26.13
N ARG A 53 -1.10 27.25 -26.09
CA ARG A 53 -0.18 26.28 -26.71
C ARG A 53 0.64 25.62 -25.61
N PHE A 54 0.34 24.36 -25.31
CA PHE A 54 1.18 23.56 -24.42
C PHE A 54 2.61 23.52 -24.99
N ALA A 55 3.65 23.59 -24.14
CA ALA A 55 5.03 23.57 -24.59
C ALA A 55 5.34 22.25 -25.35
N ASP A 56 6.10 22.32 -26.45
CA ASP A 56 6.44 21.15 -27.27
C ASP A 56 7.36 20.14 -26.54
N ALA A 57 7.99 20.55 -25.44
CA ALA A 57 8.88 19.73 -24.62
C ALA A 57 8.76 20.11 -23.13
N PRO A 58 9.03 19.17 -22.21
CA PRO A 58 9.03 19.47 -20.79
C PRO A 58 10.11 20.50 -20.44
N PRO A 59 9.86 21.37 -19.45
CA PRO A 59 10.86 22.31 -19.00
C PRO A 59 12.11 21.56 -18.48
N PRO A 60 13.31 22.15 -18.59
CA PRO A 60 14.51 21.57 -18.03
C PRO A 60 14.32 21.22 -16.55
N THR A 61 14.62 19.96 -16.19
CA THR A 61 14.41 19.46 -14.82
C THR A 61 15.12 20.32 -13.77
N SER A 62 16.29 20.88 -14.07
CA SER A 62 17.03 21.77 -13.16
C SER A 62 16.27 23.06 -12.85
N VAL A 63 15.70 23.71 -13.88
CA VAL A 63 14.96 24.96 -13.73
C VAL A 63 13.68 24.74 -12.94
N LEU A 64 12.95 23.66 -13.26
CA LEU A 64 11.72 23.30 -12.54
C LEU A 64 12.02 22.87 -11.10
N LEU A 65 13.09 22.10 -10.88
CA LEU A 65 13.54 21.71 -9.54
C LEU A 65 13.92 22.92 -8.70
N ASP A 66 14.66 23.88 -9.25
CA ASP A 66 15.05 25.09 -8.51
C ASP A 66 13.85 26.01 -8.23
N ASN A 67 12.77 25.91 -9.02
CA ASN A 67 11.51 26.60 -8.77
C ASN A 67 10.68 25.95 -7.64
N ILE A 68 10.77 24.62 -7.52
CA ILE A 68 10.13 23.85 -6.45
C ILE A 68 10.94 23.95 -5.14
N MET A 69 12.25 23.81 -5.24
CA MET A 69 13.19 23.77 -4.13
C MET A 69 14.51 24.45 -4.53
N PRO A 70 14.62 25.77 -4.29
CA PRO A 70 15.83 26.53 -4.58
C PRO A 70 17.09 25.90 -3.98
N PRO A 71 18.26 25.97 -4.65
CA PRO A 71 19.48 25.29 -4.22
C PRO A 71 20.02 25.78 -2.86
N ALA A 72 19.58 26.95 -2.40
CA ALA A 72 19.82 27.45 -1.04
C ALA A 72 19.27 26.50 0.04
N ILE A 73 18.20 25.76 -0.26
CA ILE A 73 17.61 24.76 0.62
C ILE A 73 18.08 23.39 0.12
N ASN A 74 18.93 22.75 0.90
CA ASN A 74 19.42 21.41 0.63
C ASN A 74 19.22 20.51 1.86
N GLN A 75 19.43 19.21 1.65
CA GLN A 75 19.22 18.19 2.67
C GLN A 75 20.00 18.51 3.95
N LYS A 76 21.29 18.90 3.84
CA LYS A 76 22.14 19.20 5.00
C LYS A 76 21.62 20.38 5.83
N VAL A 77 21.10 21.42 5.17
CA VAL A 77 20.49 22.57 5.84
C VAL A 77 19.21 22.14 6.56
N LEU A 78 18.33 21.39 5.90
CA LEU A 78 17.07 20.93 6.49
C LEU A 78 17.29 20.00 7.70
N LEU A 79 18.26 19.08 7.62
CA LEU A 79 18.64 18.24 8.75
C LEU A 79 19.14 19.05 9.94
N ARG A 80 19.91 20.11 9.69
CA ARG A 80 20.34 21.04 10.76
C ARG A 80 19.15 21.80 11.33
N CYS A 81 18.20 22.28 10.51
CA CYS A 81 16.98 22.92 10.99
C CYS A 81 16.14 22.01 11.91
N PHE A 82 16.12 20.70 11.65
CA PHE A 82 15.45 19.70 12.49
C PHE A 82 16.26 19.29 13.73
N SER A 83 17.59 19.37 13.67
CA SER A 83 18.47 19.04 14.81
C SER A 83 18.60 20.17 15.84
N VAL A 84 18.42 21.43 15.44
CA VAL A 84 18.49 22.57 16.36
C VAL A 84 17.31 22.49 17.32
N LYS A 85 17.57 22.69 18.63
CA LYS A 85 16.57 22.63 19.72
C LYS A 85 15.44 23.68 19.64
N SER A 86 15.35 24.43 18.56
CA SER A 86 14.31 25.43 18.35
C SER A 86 13.15 24.84 17.55
N ASN A 87 11.95 24.90 18.14
CA ASN A 87 10.72 24.53 17.46
C ASN A 87 10.42 25.46 16.27
N LEU A 88 10.91 26.71 16.31
CA LEU A 88 10.65 27.68 15.25
C LEU A 88 11.48 27.38 13.99
N THR A 89 12.76 26.97 14.14
CA THR A 89 13.59 26.62 12.98
C THR A 89 13.06 25.39 12.26
N SER A 90 12.67 24.38 13.04
CA SER A 90 12.07 23.15 12.51
C SER A 90 10.68 23.41 11.91
N PHE A 91 9.88 24.33 12.49
CA PHE A 91 8.61 24.76 11.91
C PHE A 91 8.78 25.40 10.53
N PHE A 92 9.70 26.35 10.36
CA PHE A 92 9.96 26.96 9.05
C PHE A 92 10.44 25.94 8.02
N ALA A 93 11.36 25.04 8.40
CA ALA A 93 11.80 23.95 7.53
C ALA A 93 10.65 23.02 7.12
N THR A 94 9.77 22.68 8.06
CA THR A 94 8.57 21.87 7.80
C THR A 94 7.64 22.59 6.81
N ARG A 95 7.40 23.90 7.00
CA ARG A 95 6.57 24.71 6.09
C ARG A 95 7.11 24.74 4.66
N ILE A 96 8.42 24.96 4.53
CA ILE A 96 9.12 24.99 3.25
C ILE A 96 8.96 23.64 2.53
N LEU A 97 9.14 22.52 3.24
CA LEU A 97 8.99 21.18 2.66
C LEU A 97 7.55 20.87 2.24
N VAL A 98 6.55 21.27 3.03
CA VAL A 98 5.13 21.12 2.67
C VAL A 98 4.84 21.88 1.37
N ALA A 99 5.25 23.15 1.28
CA ALA A 99 5.05 23.96 0.08
C ALA A 99 5.76 23.35 -1.14
N ALA A 100 7.00 22.86 -0.97
CA ALA A 100 7.76 22.22 -2.04
C ALA A 100 7.10 20.93 -2.54
N LEU A 101 6.62 20.05 -1.66
CA LEU A 101 5.95 18.80 -2.05
C LEU A 101 4.59 19.05 -2.70
N GLU A 102 3.84 20.06 -2.25
CA GLU A 102 2.57 20.44 -2.89
C GLU A 102 2.80 21.00 -4.29
N LYS A 103 3.83 21.85 -4.44
CA LYS A 103 4.24 22.36 -5.74
C LYS A 103 4.77 21.26 -6.66
N LEU A 104 5.49 20.27 -6.13
CA LEU A 104 5.86 19.06 -6.86
C LEU A 104 4.60 18.32 -7.33
N ALA A 105 3.61 18.09 -6.47
CA ALA A 105 2.38 17.41 -6.85
C ALA A 105 1.64 18.13 -7.99
N VAL A 106 1.61 19.46 -7.96
CA VAL A 106 1.08 20.29 -9.06
C VAL A 106 1.91 20.12 -10.33
N ALA A 107 3.25 20.17 -10.23
CA ALA A 107 4.13 19.93 -11.37
C ALA A 107 3.91 18.54 -11.99
N LEU A 108 3.81 17.49 -11.17
CA LEU A 108 3.58 16.12 -11.64
C LEU A 108 2.22 15.97 -12.35
N ARG A 109 1.17 16.62 -11.85
CA ARG A 109 -0.13 16.68 -12.53
C ARG A 109 -0.05 17.35 -13.89
N MET A 110 0.77 18.40 -14.04
CA MET A 110 1.00 19.05 -15.34
C MET A 110 1.86 18.19 -16.29
N HIS A 111 2.65 17.24 -15.76
CA HIS A 111 3.35 16.24 -16.58
C HIS A 111 2.47 15.03 -16.94
N ASP A 112 1.31 14.88 -16.32
CA ASP A 112 0.45 13.70 -16.46
C ASP A 112 -0.09 13.61 -17.90
N PRO A 113 0.14 12.47 -18.60
CA PRO A 113 -0.30 12.27 -19.97
C PRO A 113 -1.82 12.28 -20.16
N THR A 114 -2.59 12.10 -19.08
CA THR A 114 -4.06 12.05 -19.11
C THR A 114 -4.74 13.41 -19.27
N SER A 115 -3.99 14.51 -19.09
CA SER A 115 -4.46 15.88 -19.35
C SER A 115 -4.46 16.17 -20.85
N SER A 116 -5.41 15.55 -21.56
CA SER A 116 -5.93 15.76 -22.92
C SER A 116 -4.99 15.94 -24.14
N ARG A 117 -3.66 16.07 -24.04
CA ARG A 117 -2.77 16.22 -25.23
C ARG A 117 -1.37 15.58 -25.17
N ASN A 118 -0.93 15.04 -24.04
CA ASN A 118 0.44 14.53 -23.86
C ASN A 118 0.52 13.00 -23.88
N ARG A 119 0.82 12.38 -25.02
CA ARG A 119 1.15 10.93 -25.09
C ARG A 119 2.66 10.66 -25.21
N ASP A 120 3.49 11.68 -25.06
CA ASP A 120 4.92 11.59 -25.34
C ASP A 120 5.72 11.05 -24.13
N PRO A 121 6.51 9.97 -24.27
CA PRO A 121 7.25 9.33 -23.17
C PRO A 121 8.30 10.24 -22.52
N LYS A 122 8.66 11.34 -23.19
CA LYS A 122 9.60 12.37 -22.69
C LYS A 122 9.07 13.07 -21.45
N TRP A 123 7.75 13.26 -21.33
CA TRP A 123 7.12 13.93 -20.18
C TRP A 123 7.12 13.04 -18.94
N SER A 124 6.77 11.75 -19.08
CA SER A 124 6.84 10.78 -17.99
C SER A 124 8.28 10.56 -17.50
N GLU A 125 9.27 10.55 -18.41
CA GLU A 125 10.69 10.49 -18.07
C GLU A 125 11.15 11.74 -17.31
N ALA A 126 10.75 12.94 -17.76
CA ALA A 126 11.06 14.19 -17.08
C ALA A 126 10.44 14.27 -15.68
N ALA A 127 9.21 13.77 -15.51
CA ALA A 127 8.55 13.67 -14.22
C ALA A 127 9.31 12.73 -13.26
N ARG A 128 9.77 11.57 -13.74
CA ARG A 128 10.55 10.63 -12.92
C ARG A 128 11.88 11.25 -12.48
N ARG A 129 12.62 11.87 -13.41
CA ARG A 129 13.87 12.58 -13.11
C ARG A 129 13.67 13.71 -12.11
N LEU A 130 12.53 14.42 -12.17
CA LEU A 130 12.19 15.47 -11.22
C LEU A 130 11.99 14.91 -9.81
N VAL A 131 11.27 13.79 -9.67
CA VAL A 131 11.09 13.10 -8.40
C VAL A 131 12.44 12.63 -7.85
N ASP A 132 13.26 11.96 -8.65
CA ASP A 132 14.57 11.46 -8.24
C ASP A 132 15.49 12.61 -7.78
N ALA A 133 15.52 13.71 -8.53
CA ALA A 133 16.34 14.87 -8.22
C ALA A 133 15.86 15.62 -6.95
N LEU A 134 14.54 15.67 -6.70
CA LEU A 134 14.02 16.21 -5.45
C LEU A 134 14.36 15.30 -4.26
N CYS A 135 14.24 13.98 -4.41
CA CYS A 135 14.57 13.01 -3.36
C CYS A 135 16.02 13.13 -2.88
N GLN A 136 16.94 13.56 -3.75
CA GLN A 136 18.33 13.84 -3.39
C GLN A 136 18.52 15.15 -2.58
N ARG A 137 17.56 16.10 -2.64
CA ARG A 137 17.64 17.40 -1.94
C ARG A 137 16.84 17.45 -0.64
N ILE A 138 15.89 16.55 -0.42
CA ILE A 138 15.05 16.51 0.79
C ILE A 138 15.60 15.50 1.82
N PRO A 139 15.25 15.65 3.12
CA PRO A 139 15.54 14.66 4.15
C PRO A 139 14.86 13.32 3.89
N ASP A 140 15.48 12.23 4.37
CA ASP A 140 14.84 10.91 4.37
C ASP A 140 13.64 10.90 5.34
N MET A 141 12.68 10.03 5.08
CA MET A 141 11.46 9.86 5.86
C MET A 141 11.75 9.58 7.34
N LYS A 142 12.83 8.83 7.65
CA LYS A 142 13.27 8.55 9.02
C LYS A 142 13.59 9.83 9.81
N GLU A 143 14.16 10.83 9.15
CA GLU A 143 14.54 12.11 9.74
C GLU A 143 13.30 12.98 10.00
N VAL A 144 12.36 13.00 9.06
CA VAL A 144 11.08 13.71 9.21
C VAL A 144 10.25 13.09 10.34
N VAL A 145 10.22 11.75 10.44
CA VAL A 145 9.56 11.03 11.54
C VAL A 145 10.22 11.36 12.88
N ARG A 146 11.57 11.39 12.95
CA ARG A 146 12.29 11.78 14.17
C ARG A 146 11.93 13.20 14.57
N CYS A 147 11.90 14.13 13.61
CA CYS A 147 11.46 15.50 13.85
C CYS A 147 10.05 15.51 14.43
N TYR A 148 9.08 14.86 13.80
CA TYR A 148 7.70 14.82 14.27
C TYR A 148 7.57 14.29 15.71
N ARG A 149 8.30 13.21 16.05
CA ARG A 149 8.35 12.64 17.40
C ARG A 149 8.93 13.59 18.44
N SER A 150 9.87 14.45 18.04
CA SER A 150 10.53 15.39 18.95
C SER A 150 9.70 16.64 19.26
N ILE A 151 8.65 16.93 18.48
CA ILE A 151 7.80 18.12 18.68
C ILE A 151 6.95 17.94 19.94
N PRO A 152 7.00 18.88 20.91
CA PRO A 152 6.14 18.86 22.09
C PRO A 152 4.64 18.91 21.74
N ALA A 153 3.79 18.28 22.56
CA ALA A 153 2.33 18.27 22.33
C ALA A 153 1.69 19.67 22.40
N GLU A 154 2.31 20.60 23.14
CA GLU A 154 1.92 22.01 23.27
C GLU A 154 1.98 22.74 21.91
N ASN A 155 2.90 22.35 21.03
CA ASN A 155 3.06 22.95 19.70
C ASN A 155 2.15 22.28 18.67
N SER A 156 0.84 22.36 18.90
CA SER A 156 -0.20 21.76 18.05
C SER A 156 -0.08 22.15 16.57
N LEU A 157 0.20 23.42 16.27
CA LEU A 157 0.37 23.93 14.91
C LEU A 157 1.53 23.25 14.20
N HIS A 158 2.67 23.08 14.88
CA HIS A 158 3.83 22.43 14.29
C HIS A 158 3.60 20.93 14.13
N LYS A 159 2.98 20.25 15.11
CA LYS A 159 2.60 18.84 14.98
C LYS A 159 1.64 18.61 13.81
N THR A 160 0.62 19.44 13.65
CA THR A 160 -0.35 19.35 12.56
C THR A 160 0.31 19.55 11.20
N LEU A 161 1.23 20.50 11.10
CA LEU A 161 1.98 20.73 9.88
C LEU A 161 2.94 19.56 9.57
N ALA A 162 3.61 19.02 10.59
CA ALA A 162 4.52 17.90 10.43
C ALA A 162 3.79 16.59 10.08
N SER A 163 2.59 16.36 10.60
CA SER A 163 1.75 15.22 10.19
C SER A 163 1.24 15.36 8.76
N ARG A 164 0.87 16.59 8.32
CA ARG A 164 0.60 16.88 6.90
C ARG A 164 1.83 16.63 6.02
N LEU A 165 3.03 17.00 6.49
CA LEU A 165 4.27 16.70 5.77
C LEU A 165 4.45 15.20 5.58
N LEU A 166 4.31 14.40 6.64
CA LEU A 166 4.38 12.94 6.56
C LEU A 166 3.35 12.38 5.56
N ARG A 167 2.12 12.89 5.56
CA ARG A 167 1.08 12.49 4.60
C ARG A 167 1.47 12.81 3.15
N LEU A 168 2.11 13.97 2.91
CA LEU A 168 2.59 14.34 1.57
C LEU A 168 3.72 13.44 1.08
N TYR A 169 4.60 12.94 1.96
CA TYR A 169 5.58 11.92 1.58
C TYR A 169 4.90 10.66 1.02
N TYR A 170 3.87 10.14 1.70
CA TYR A 170 3.12 8.98 1.22
C TYR A 170 2.32 9.26 -0.06
N LYS A 171 1.76 10.47 -0.22
CA LYS A 171 0.92 10.81 -1.37
C LYS A 171 1.70 11.17 -2.63
N VAL A 172 2.81 11.89 -2.49
CA VAL A 172 3.57 12.46 -3.63
C VAL A 172 4.77 11.58 -3.99
N ILE A 173 5.42 10.95 -3.00
CA ILE A 173 6.64 10.13 -3.18
C ILE A 173 6.53 8.78 -2.43
N PRO A 174 5.51 7.95 -2.76
CA PRO A 174 5.20 6.72 -2.00
C PRO A 174 6.36 5.72 -1.94
N GLN A 175 7.21 5.66 -2.97
CA GLN A 175 8.33 4.70 -3.03
C GLN A 175 9.32 4.90 -1.87
N VAL A 176 9.65 6.15 -1.55
CA VAL A 176 10.57 6.50 -0.45
C VAL A 176 9.87 6.30 0.89
N ALA A 177 8.59 6.68 1.00
CA ALA A 177 7.83 6.55 2.23
C ALA A 177 7.62 5.08 2.66
N LEU A 178 7.28 4.20 1.72
CA LEU A 178 7.04 2.78 1.98
C LEU A 178 8.32 2.01 2.35
N ALA A 179 9.48 2.43 1.84
CA ALA A 179 10.77 1.82 2.18
C ALA A 179 11.17 2.05 3.66
N ALA A 180 10.61 3.07 4.31
CA ALA A 180 10.98 3.45 5.67
C ALA A 180 10.30 2.62 6.78
N ASN A 181 9.29 1.79 6.46
CA ASN A 181 8.54 0.94 7.42
C ASN A 181 8.11 1.68 8.70
N PHE A 182 7.49 2.86 8.54
CA PHE A 182 7.07 3.68 9.67
C PHE A 182 5.83 3.13 10.38
N ASP A 183 5.98 2.80 11.67
CA ASP A 183 4.86 2.44 12.55
C ASP A 183 4.17 3.69 13.10
N VAL A 184 2.91 3.87 12.68
CA VAL A 184 2.02 4.99 13.03
C VAL A 184 1.28 4.73 14.35
N SER A 185 1.17 3.47 14.77
CA SER A 185 0.34 3.02 15.90
C SER A 185 0.56 3.81 17.20
N PRO A 186 1.80 4.03 17.70
CA PRO A 186 2.00 4.75 18.97
C PRO A 186 1.58 6.22 18.89
N LEU A 187 1.84 6.87 17.77
CA LEU A 187 1.53 8.29 17.56
C LEU A 187 0.03 8.52 17.45
N PHE A 188 -0.65 7.57 16.81
CA PHE A 188 -2.09 7.53 16.72
C PHE A 188 -2.76 7.40 18.10
N VAL A 189 -2.25 6.50 18.95
CA VAL A 189 -2.69 6.35 20.34
C VAL A 189 -2.54 7.64 21.14
N ASP A 190 -1.41 8.33 20.99
CA ASP A 190 -1.14 9.60 21.69
C ASP A 190 -2.12 10.71 21.29
N VAL A 191 -2.48 10.82 20.01
CA VAL A 191 -3.47 11.80 19.53
C VAL A 191 -4.86 11.47 20.06
N LEU A 192 -5.27 10.20 20.02
CA LEU A 192 -6.57 9.78 20.54
C LEU A 192 -6.71 10.01 22.05
N LYS A 193 -5.67 9.72 22.84
CA LYS A 193 -5.67 9.98 24.27
C LYS A 193 -5.86 11.47 24.57
N ARG A 194 -5.19 12.35 23.84
CA ARG A 194 -5.39 13.80 23.95
C ARG A 194 -6.84 14.19 23.62
N LEU A 195 -7.39 13.67 22.53
CA LEU A 195 -8.76 13.98 22.10
C LEU A 195 -9.82 13.59 23.14
N HIS A 196 -9.55 12.52 23.90
CA HIS A 196 -10.44 12.05 24.96
C HIS A 196 -10.32 12.83 26.29
N GLN A 197 -9.17 13.43 26.59
CA GLN A 197 -8.93 14.10 27.89
C GLN A 197 -9.64 15.45 28.04
N GLY A 198 -10.25 15.98 26.97
CA GLY A 198 -11.33 16.97 27.07
C GLY A 198 -10.97 18.41 27.45
N GLU A 199 -9.73 18.72 27.81
CA GLU A 199 -9.29 20.10 28.11
C GLU A 199 -8.55 20.71 26.92
N TYR A 200 -9.32 21.28 25.98
CA TYR A 200 -8.75 21.99 24.83
C TYR A 200 -9.00 23.49 24.93
N GLU A 201 -7.94 24.28 24.74
CA GLU A 201 -8.09 25.67 24.30
C GLU A 201 -8.84 25.72 22.94
N PRO A 202 -9.65 26.76 22.69
CA PRO A 202 -10.39 26.89 21.43
C PRO A 202 -9.42 26.85 20.23
N GLY A 203 -9.67 25.98 19.24
CA GLY A 203 -8.81 25.78 18.05
C GLY A 203 -7.87 24.56 18.13
N MET A 204 -7.54 24.07 19.33
CA MET A 204 -6.60 22.95 19.51
C MET A 204 -7.23 21.59 19.15
N LYS A 205 -8.55 21.47 19.30
CA LYS A 205 -9.32 20.29 18.94
C LYS A 205 -9.33 20.07 17.43
N GLU A 206 -9.55 21.12 16.65
CA GLU A 206 -9.55 21.10 15.19
C GLU A 206 -8.17 20.72 14.64
N LEU A 207 -7.10 21.28 15.20
CA LEU A 207 -5.73 20.92 14.84
C LEU A 207 -5.42 19.45 15.15
N SER A 208 -5.86 18.95 16.31
CA SER A 208 -5.69 17.54 16.68
C SER A 208 -6.48 16.60 15.75
N ILE A 209 -7.65 17.02 15.26
CA ILE A 209 -8.42 16.29 14.24
C ILE A 209 -7.68 16.27 12.90
N MET A 210 -7.14 17.41 12.45
CA MET A 210 -6.33 17.47 11.22
C MET A 210 -5.06 16.60 11.29
N GLU A 211 -4.44 16.55 12.48
CA GLU A 211 -3.34 15.64 12.77
C GLU A 211 -3.81 14.19 12.65
N LEU A 212 -4.93 13.83 13.26
CA LEU A 212 -5.52 12.49 13.20
C LEU A 212 -5.86 12.06 11.77
N GLU A 213 -6.49 12.93 10.97
CA GLU A 213 -6.78 12.66 9.55
C GLU A 213 -5.53 12.35 8.75
N SER A 214 -4.45 13.10 9.02
CA SER A 214 -3.17 12.87 8.36
C SER A 214 -2.57 11.52 8.75
N LEU A 215 -2.63 11.15 10.03
CA LEU A 215 -2.15 9.85 10.52
C LEU A 215 -2.99 8.68 10.00
N VAL A 216 -4.32 8.79 9.96
CA VAL A 216 -5.20 7.75 9.40
C VAL A 216 -4.91 7.53 7.93
N SER A 217 -4.75 8.62 7.17
CA SER A 217 -4.37 8.55 5.76
C SER A 217 -3.01 7.90 5.53
N ILE A 218 -2.10 7.93 6.51
CA ILE A 218 -0.80 7.23 6.43
C ILE A 218 -0.96 5.76 6.85
N ALA A 219 -1.75 5.52 7.89
CA ALA A 219 -2.00 4.20 8.45
C ALA A 219 -2.67 3.25 7.46
N SER A 220 -3.51 3.76 6.54
CA SER A 220 -4.07 2.94 5.45
C SER A 220 -3.02 2.42 4.47
N TYR A 221 -1.88 3.10 4.32
CA TYR A 221 -0.76 2.63 3.49
C TYR A 221 0.26 1.77 4.25
N SER A 222 0.20 1.75 5.59
CA SER A 222 1.22 1.07 6.42
C SER A 222 0.80 -0.37 6.75
N PRO A 223 1.56 -1.38 6.31
CA PRO A 223 1.24 -2.79 6.60
C PRO A 223 1.43 -3.18 8.07
N GLY A 224 2.08 -2.32 8.89
CA GLY A 224 2.36 -2.57 10.31
C GLY A 224 1.32 -2.04 11.28
N MET A 225 0.25 -1.39 10.81
CA MET A 225 -0.74 -0.73 11.66
C MET A 225 -1.60 -1.73 12.46
N ARG A 226 -1.77 -1.47 13.75
CA ARG A 226 -2.58 -2.30 14.66
C ARG A 226 -3.99 -1.72 14.87
N TRP A 227 -4.81 -1.75 13.82
CA TRP A 227 -6.17 -1.17 13.85
C TRP A 227 -7.09 -1.75 14.93
N PHE A 228 -6.97 -3.05 15.23
CA PHE A 228 -7.92 -3.78 16.05
C PHE A 228 -7.35 -4.20 17.42
N SER A 229 -6.16 -3.72 17.78
CA SER A 229 -5.60 -3.94 19.11
C SER A 229 -6.17 -2.92 20.10
N LYS A 230 -6.56 -3.40 21.29
CA LYS A 230 -7.07 -2.54 22.36
C LYS A 230 -6.01 -1.57 22.86
N ILE A 231 -6.44 -0.33 23.11
CA ILE A 231 -5.60 0.74 23.61
C ILE A 231 -5.96 0.98 25.08
N ASP A 232 -4.97 0.79 25.95
CA ASP A 232 -5.12 1.09 27.37
C ASP A 232 -4.99 2.59 27.65
N GLY A 233 -5.93 3.15 28.42
CA GLY A 233 -5.86 4.53 28.94
C GLY A 233 -6.45 5.63 28.04
N LEU A 234 -7.37 5.34 27.13
CA LEU A 234 -8.37 6.35 26.72
C LEU A 234 -9.31 6.52 27.92
N GLY A 235 -9.47 7.74 28.45
CA GLY A 235 -10.03 8.03 29.79
C GLY A 235 -11.49 7.62 30.12
N GLY A 236 -12.05 6.59 29.47
CA GLY A 236 -13.28 5.90 29.88
C GLY A 236 -13.00 4.54 30.53
N GLU A 237 -14.02 3.98 31.19
CA GLU A 237 -13.95 2.69 31.90
C GLU A 237 -13.66 1.48 30.98
N THR A 238 -13.74 1.62 29.66
CA THR A 238 -13.55 0.51 28.70
C THR A 238 -12.45 0.79 27.67
N PRO A 239 -11.44 -0.08 27.53
CA PRO A 239 -10.42 0.04 26.48
C PRO A 239 -11.03 -0.26 25.10
N PHE A 240 -10.81 0.65 24.14
CA PHE A 240 -11.24 0.50 22.74
C PHE A 240 -10.05 0.22 21.82
N SER A 241 -10.29 -0.49 20.72
CA SER A 241 -9.33 -0.53 19.62
C SER A 241 -9.23 0.81 18.89
N ALA A 242 -8.12 1.01 18.16
CA ALA A 242 -7.91 2.19 17.32
C ALA A 242 -9.07 2.43 16.35
N PHE A 243 -9.57 1.37 15.74
CA PHE A 243 -10.72 1.42 14.83
C PHE A 243 -11.99 1.87 15.54
N THR A 244 -12.35 1.23 16.66
CA THR A 244 -13.57 1.56 17.41
C THR A 244 -13.52 2.98 17.98
N ALA A 245 -12.34 3.45 18.41
CA ALA A 245 -12.17 4.83 18.88
C ALA A 245 -12.45 5.87 17.78
N LEU A 246 -12.11 5.58 16.51
CA LEU A 246 -12.48 6.45 15.39
C LEU A 246 -13.97 6.39 15.05
N VAL A 247 -14.58 5.21 15.11
CA VAL A 247 -16.04 5.07 14.94
C VAL A 247 -16.76 5.86 16.03
N HIS A 248 -16.30 5.77 17.28
CA HIS A 248 -16.82 6.55 18.40
C HIS A 248 -16.68 8.06 18.14
N LEU A 249 -15.52 8.52 17.66
CA LEU A 249 -15.31 9.94 17.29
C LEU A 249 -16.29 10.40 16.19
N LEU A 250 -16.53 9.57 15.17
CA LEU A 250 -17.44 9.89 14.04
C LEU A 250 -18.93 9.87 14.42
N CYS A 251 -19.29 9.20 15.52
CA CYS A 251 -20.66 9.09 16.01
C CYS A 251 -20.97 10.07 17.14
N CYS A 252 -19.99 10.40 17.98
CA CYS A 252 -20.18 11.25 19.17
C CYS A 252 -19.55 12.66 19.04
N GLY A 253 -18.86 12.96 17.93
CA GLY A 253 -18.29 14.28 17.65
C GLY A 253 -19.31 15.33 17.18
N ASP A 254 -18.88 16.59 17.07
CA ASP A 254 -19.72 17.68 16.54
C ASP A 254 -20.12 17.39 15.09
N ARG A 255 -21.43 17.49 14.81
CA ARG A 255 -22.01 17.22 13.49
C ARG A 255 -21.57 18.22 12.42
N ASP A 256 -21.09 19.39 12.82
CA ASP A 256 -20.69 20.48 11.93
C ASP A 256 -19.25 20.34 11.40
N THR A 257 -18.43 19.46 11.97
CA THR A 257 -17.06 19.21 11.48
C THR A 257 -17.05 18.20 10.34
N PRO A 258 -16.61 18.56 9.12
CA PRO A 258 -16.60 17.65 7.97
C PRO A 258 -15.50 16.59 8.10
N HIS A 259 -15.83 15.45 8.70
CA HIS A 259 -14.93 14.29 8.82
C HIS A 259 -14.89 13.39 7.56
N GLY A 260 -15.17 13.94 6.37
CA GLY A 260 -15.35 13.16 5.15
C GLY A 260 -14.12 12.30 4.79
N HIS A 261 -12.92 12.86 4.90
CA HIS A 261 -11.68 12.13 4.65
C HIS A 261 -11.45 11.00 5.66
N LEU A 262 -11.76 11.24 6.93
CA LEU A 262 -11.63 10.23 7.99
C LEU A 262 -12.60 9.06 7.76
N LYS A 263 -13.86 9.38 7.42
CA LYS A 263 -14.89 8.38 7.09
C LYS A 263 -14.46 7.50 5.91
N ASN A 264 -13.94 8.10 4.84
CA ASN A 264 -13.52 7.38 3.65
C ASN A 264 -12.32 6.46 3.93
N ALA A 265 -11.28 6.98 4.59
CA ALA A 265 -10.11 6.18 4.92
C ALA A 265 -10.46 5.02 5.88
N LEU A 266 -11.37 5.22 6.83
CA LEU A 266 -11.82 4.16 7.73
C LEU A 266 -12.67 3.11 6.99
N ALA A 267 -13.49 3.54 6.01
CA ALA A 267 -14.27 2.64 5.18
C ALA A 267 -13.37 1.76 4.31
N ASP A 268 -12.30 2.33 3.72
CA ASP A 268 -11.29 1.59 2.98
C ASP A 268 -10.64 0.51 3.85
N VAL A 269 -10.23 0.87 5.07
CA VAL A 269 -9.67 -0.09 6.04
C VAL A 269 -10.67 -1.21 6.39
N ALA A 270 -11.95 -0.87 6.58
CA ALA A 270 -12.98 -1.85 6.91
C ALA A 270 -13.25 -2.83 5.75
N ILE A 271 -13.22 -2.34 4.51
CA ILE A 271 -13.38 -3.15 3.29
C ILE A 271 -12.15 -4.03 3.07
N GLU A 272 -10.93 -3.48 3.24
CA GLU A 272 -9.67 -4.22 3.09
C GLU A 272 -9.56 -5.38 4.10
N ASN A 273 -10.05 -5.17 5.33
CA ASN A 273 -10.11 -6.20 6.37
C ASN A 273 -11.38 -7.06 6.30
N GLN A 274 -12.20 -6.90 5.25
CA GLN A 274 -13.42 -7.69 4.99
C GLN A 274 -14.47 -7.62 6.11
N LEU A 275 -14.43 -6.59 6.95
CA LEU A 275 -15.40 -6.41 8.04
C LEU A 275 -16.81 -6.11 7.49
N VAL A 276 -16.87 -5.29 6.45
CA VAL A 276 -18.11 -4.77 5.85
C VAL A 276 -18.17 -5.06 4.35
N SER A 277 -19.37 -5.05 3.78
CA SER A 277 -19.55 -5.21 2.34
C SER A 277 -18.99 -4.00 1.57
N SER A 278 -18.36 -4.24 0.43
CA SER A 278 -17.87 -3.17 -0.45
C SER A 278 -18.99 -2.29 -1.01
N ALA A 279 -20.24 -2.78 -1.02
CA ALA A 279 -21.40 -2.04 -1.53
C ALA A 279 -21.89 -0.95 -0.56
N ALA A 280 -21.90 -1.25 0.74
CA ALA A 280 -22.42 -0.35 1.77
C ALA A 280 -21.32 0.33 2.61
N GLY A 281 -20.11 -0.23 2.66
CA GLY A 281 -19.01 0.28 3.46
C GLY A 281 -19.41 0.41 4.94
N LEU A 282 -19.08 1.54 5.55
CA LEU A 282 -19.41 1.82 6.96
C LEU A 282 -20.78 2.46 7.18
N ARG A 283 -21.54 2.75 6.12
CA ARG A 283 -22.85 3.43 6.22
C ARG A 283 -23.81 2.71 7.19
N PRO A 284 -24.00 1.38 7.11
CA PRO A 284 -24.93 0.71 8.00
C PRO A 284 -24.55 0.81 9.48
N LEU A 285 -23.24 0.71 9.77
CA LEU A 285 -22.72 0.77 11.12
C LEU A 285 -22.82 2.20 11.69
N LEU A 286 -22.41 3.21 10.92
CA LEU A 286 -22.44 4.61 11.36
C LEU A 286 -23.86 5.13 11.53
N GLY A 287 -24.75 4.82 10.58
CA GLY A 287 -26.17 5.20 10.65
C GLY A 287 -26.84 4.61 11.90
N ALA A 288 -26.67 3.31 12.14
CA ALA A 288 -27.23 2.66 13.32
C ALA A 288 -26.68 3.25 14.63
N LEU A 289 -25.36 3.43 14.74
CA LEU A 289 -24.75 3.97 15.96
C LEU A 289 -25.21 5.40 16.24
N ARG A 290 -25.30 6.27 15.23
CA ARG A 290 -25.78 7.66 15.40
C ARG A 290 -27.21 7.71 15.91
N CYS A 291 -28.12 6.92 15.33
CA CYS A 291 -29.50 6.84 15.80
C CYS A 291 -29.61 6.35 17.24
N VAL A 292 -28.71 5.47 17.69
CA VAL A 292 -28.71 4.98 19.08
C VAL A 292 -28.11 6.03 20.02
N VAL A 293 -27.02 6.70 19.63
CA VAL A 293 -26.42 7.80 20.40
C VAL A 293 -27.42 8.94 20.60
N ASP A 294 -28.20 9.29 19.59
CA ASP A 294 -29.25 10.32 19.70
C ASP A 294 -30.36 9.96 20.69
N ARG A 295 -30.64 8.66 20.86
CA ARG A 295 -31.70 8.17 21.76
C ARG A 295 -31.26 8.01 23.21
N PHE A 296 -30.03 7.52 23.44
CA PHE A 296 -29.55 7.17 24.78
C PHE A 296 -28.46 8.11 25.33
N GLY A 297 -27.93 9.02 24.50
CA GLY A 297 -26.82 9.90 24.85
C GLY A 297 -25.44 9.20 24.81
N PRO A 298 -24.34 9.97 24.73
CA PRO A 298 -22.99 9.43 24.54
C PRO A 298 -22.43 8.69 25.77
N GLY A 299 -22.84 9.05 26.99
CA GLY A 299 -22.29 8.49 28.23
C GLY A 299 -22.86 7.12 28.64
N ASP A 300 -24.05 6.76 28.17
CA ASP A 300 -24.78 5.55 28.62
C ASP A 300 -24.55 4.33 27.69
N MET A 301 -23.61 4.46 26.73
CA MET A 301 -23.42 3.53 25.59
C MET A 301 -22.21 2.58 25.72
N GLY A 302 -21.46 2.63 26.83
CA GLY A 302 -20.29 1.77 27.07
C GLY A 302 -20.50 0.26 26.79
N PRO A 303 -21.65 -0.34 27.13
CA PRO A 303 -21.94 -1.75 26.81
C PRO A 303 -22.02 -2.04 25.31
N VAL A 304 -22.60 -1.13 24.51
CA VAL A 304 -22.71 -1.30 23.05
C VAL A 304 -21.33 -1.16 22.40
N TRP A 305 -20.52 -0.20 22.86
CA TRP A 305 -19.16 0.00 22.35
C TRP A 305 -18.22 -1.17 22.67
N SER A 306 -18.31 -1.74 23.88
CA SER A 306 -17.51 -2.91 24.25
C SER A 306 -17.91 -4.18 23.49
N PHE A 307 -19.21 -4.38 23.25
CA PHE A 307 -19.72 -5.44 22.38
C PHE A 307 -19.22 -5.27 20.94
N LEU A 308 -19.33 -4.06 20.38
CA LEU A 308 -18.86 -3.74 19.03
C LEU A 308 -17.37 -4.00 18.86
N ASP A 309 -16.54 -3.51 19.79
CA ASP A 309 -15.09 -3.67 19.74
C ASP A 309 -14.67 -5.15 19.75
N ASN A 310 -15.33 -5.96 20.58
CA ASN A 310 -15.08 -7.40 20.64
C ASN A 310 -15.43 -8.09 19.31
N CYS A 311 -16.59 -7.77 18.74
CA CYS A 311 -17.03 -8.33 17.46
C CYS A 311 -16.08 -7.95 16.31
N ILE A 312 -15.68 -6.68 16.23
CA ILE A 312 -14.72 -6.18 15.23
C ILE A 312 -13.37 -6.87 15.39
N SER A 313 -12.84 -6.93 16.61
CA SER A 313 -11.53 -7.54 16.90
C SER A 313 -11.50 -9.03 16.54
N ARG A 314 -12.56 -9.77 16.89
CA ARG A 314 -12.68 -11.20 16.55
C ARG A 314 -12.82 -11.42 15.03
N CYS A 315 -13.63 -10.59 14.37
CA CYS A 315 -13.83 -10.66 12.93
C CYS A 315 -12.51 -10.40 12.18
N ALA A 316 -11.78 -9.35 12.57
CA ALA A 316 -10.50 -9.02 11.95
C ALA A 316 -9.39 -10.04 12.24
N ALA A 317 -9.39 -10.67 13.43
CA ALA A 317 -8.41 -11.70 13.79
C ALA A 317 -8.67 -13.05 13.11
N SER A 318 -9.94 -13.38 12.85
CA SER A 318 -10.33 -14.69 12.30
C SER A 318 -11.32 -14.58 11.13
N PRO A 319 -11.02 -13.82 10.06
CA PRO A 319 -11.97 -13.59 8.97
C PRO A 319 -12.35 -14.89 8.25
N ILE A 320 -11.41 -15.85 8.13
CA ILE A 320 -11.63 -17.15 7.49
C ILE A 320 -12.76 -17.92 8.18
N LYS A 321 -12.81 -17.91 9.53
CA LYS A 321 -13.86 -18.58 10.30
C LYS A 321 -15.26 -18.08 9.90
N TYR A 322 -15.41 -16.77 9.72
CA TYR A 322 -16.70 -16.17 9.37
C TYR A 322 -17.04 -16.36 7.88
N LEU A 323 -16.04 -16.44 7.01
CA LEU A 323 -16.22 -16.83 5.62
C LEU A 323 -16.73 -18.27 5.50
N ASP A 324 -16.14 -19.23 6.22
CA ASP A 324 -16.58 -20.62 6.24
C ASP A 324 -18.00 -20.76 6.81
N GLN A 325 -18.33 -20.00 7.87
CA GLN A 325 -19.69 -19.93 8.41
C GLN A 325 -20.70 -19.35 7.40
N MET A 326 -20.28 -18.37 6.60
CA MET A 326 -21.12 -17.82 5.56
C MET A 326 -21.36 -18.83 4.45
N GLU A 327 -20.30 -19.49 3.98
CA GLU A 327 -20.38 -20.50 2.91
C GLU A 327 -21.27 -21.69 3.32
N SER A 328 -21.07 -22.25 4.51
CA SER A 328 -21.89 -23.34 5.05
C SER A 328 -23.38 -22.96 5.12
N ARG A 329 -23.71 -21.78 5.65
CA ARG A 329 -25.10 -21.29 5.73
C ARG A 329 -25.69 -21.01 4.35
N THR A 330 -24.90 -20.53 3.39
CA THR A 330 -25.40 -20.34 2.01
C THR A 330 -25.61 -21.66 1.29
N ALA A 331 -24.78 -22.67 1.56
CA ALA A 331 -24.91 -24.01 1.00
C ALA A 331 -26.14 -24.74 1.56
N GLU A 332 -26.43 -24.60 2.86
CA GLU A 332 -27.65 -25.12 3.49
C GLU A 332 -28.95 -24.52 2.91
N MET A 333 -28.88 -23.32 2.34
CA MET A 333 -30.02 -22.59 1.81
C MET A 333 -30.18 -22.70 0.28
N GLU A 334 -29.42 -23.57 -0.39
CA GLU A 334 -29.44 -23.81 -1.85
C GLU A 334 -29.37 -22.52 -2.71
N LEU A 335 -28.65 -21.50 -2.24
CA LEU A 335 -28.53 -20.23 -2.96
C LEU A 335 -27.51 -20.34 -4.10
N GLU A 336 -27.96 -20.18 -5.34
CA GLU A 336 -27.06 -20.04 -6.49
C GLU A 336 -26.24 -18.74 -6.38
N SER A 337 -24.92 -18.93 -6.25
CA SER A 337 -23.84 -17.94 -6.30
C SER A 337 -23.61 -17.03 -5.06
N PRO A 338 -22.36 -16.92 -4.56
CA PRO A 338 -21.95 -15.98 -3.50
C PRO A 338 -21.74 -14.54 -4.05
N HIS A 339 -22.60 -14.10 -4.97
CA HIS A 339 -22.35 -12.88 -5.76
C HIS A 339 -22.63 -11.56 -5.02
N ARG A 340 -23.18 -11.60 -3.79
CA ARG A 340 -23.18 -10.46 -2.86
C ARG A 340 -22.73 -10.94 -1.49
N LEU A 341 -21.48 -10.65 -1.16
CA LEU A 341 -20.93 -10.93 0.18
C LEU A 341 -21.58 -9.93 1.15
N SER A 342 -22.32 -10.47 2.12
CA SER A 342 -22.83 -9.69 3.24
C SER A 342 -21.67 -9.30 4.16
N SER A 343 -21.87 -8.25 4.96
CA SER A 343 -20.92 -7.85 6.00
C SER A 343 -20.58 -9.02 6.95
N LEU A 344 -19.28 -9.41 7.04
CA LEU A 344 -18.82 -10.44 7.99
C LEU A 344 -19.06 -10.03 9.45
N LEU A 345 -19.10 -8.72 9.71
CA LEU A 345 -19.42 -8.20 11.02
C LEU A 345 -20.83 -8.61 11.48
N THR A 346 -21.79 -8.79 10.58
CA THR A 346 -23.15 -9.26 10.91
C THR A 346 -23.12 -10.68 11.49
N LEU A 347 -22.26 -11.56 10.97
CA LEU A 347 -22.07 -12.92 11.50
C LEU A 347 -21.43 -12.87 12.89
N ALA A 348 -20.42 -12.02 13.08
CA ALA A 348 -19.79 -11.82 14.37
C ALA A 348 -20.78 -11.30 15.42
N PHE A 349 -21.68 -10.37 15.05
CA PHE A 349 -22.74 -9.90 15.95
C PHE A 349 -23.65 -11.03 16.41
N VAL A 350 -24.15 -11.86 15.49
CA VAL A 350 -25.02 -12.99 15.83
C VAL A 350 -24.28 -14.01 16.70
N GLU A 351 -23.02 -14.33 16.38
CA GLU A 351 -22.23 -15.29 17.17
C GLU A 351 -21.97 -14.80 18.61
N GLN A 352 -21.70 -13.51 18.80
CA GLN A 352 -21.37 -12.94 20.11
C GLN A 352 -22.58 -12.55 20.96
N LEU A 353 -23.77 -12.47 20.37
CA LEU A 353 -24.99 -12.01 21.05
C LEU A 353 -25.40 -12.87 22.27
N PRO A 354 -25.33 -14.21 22.24
CA PRO A 354 -25.66 -15.04 23.41
C PRO A 354 -24.76 -14.75 24.62
N TYR A 355 -23.47 -14.52 24.38
CA TYR A 355 -22.48 -14.24 25.43
C TYR A 355 -22.67 -12.83 26.01
N ALA A 356 -23.09 -11.87 25.20
CA ALA A 356 -23.38 -10.51 25.66
C ALA A 356 -24.67 -10.41 26.49
N THR A 357 -25.59 -11.36 26.31
CA THR A 357 -26.90 -11.38 26.96
C THR A 357 -26.97 -12.30 28.19
N SER A 358 -26.04 -13.25 28.35
CA SER A 358 -26.04 -14.22 29.46
C SER A 358 -25.75 -13.62 30.84
N GLU A 359 -25.01 -12.50 30.92
CA GLU A 359 -24.58 -11.87 32.19
C GLU A 359 -24.97 -10.38 32.29
N GLY A 360 -25.85 -9.90 31.40
CA GLY A 360 -26.15 -8.47 31.25
C GLY A 360 -27.33 -7.96 32.08
N GLU A 361 -27.23 -6.75 32.62
CA GLU A 361 -28.38 -6.00 33.16
C GLU A 361 -29.44 -5.76 32.05
N GLN A 362 -30.73 -5.83 32.40
CA GLN A 362 -31.84 -5.65 31.42
C GLN A 362 -31.74 -4.35 30.62
N LYS A 363 -31.17 -3.29 31.20
CA LYS A 363 -30.90 -2.00 30.51
C LYS A 363 -29.92 -2.19 29.34
N ARG A 364 -28.85 -2.95 29.53
CA ARG A 364 -27.82 -3.24 28.51
C ARG A 364 -28.40 -4.07 27.36
N ILE A 365 -29.21 -5.08 27.69
CA ILE A 365 -29.86 -5.95 26.71
C ILE A 365 -30.81 -5.13 25.81
N LYS A 366 -31.57 -4.19 26.39
CA LYS A 366 -32.43 -3.28 25.62
C LYS A 366 -31.64 -2.33 24.70
N GLN A 367 -30.50 -1.82 25.16
CA GLN A 367 -29.62 -0.97 24.34
C GLN A 367 -29.03 -1.75 23.15
N LEU A 368 -28.55 -2.98 23.39
CA LEU A 368 -28.05 -3.88 22.35
C LEU A 368 -29.14 -4.28 21.35
N ALA A 369 -30.33 -4.62 21.82
CA ALA A 369 -31.47 -4.96 20.97
C ALA A 369 -31.84 -3.79 20.04
N ARG A 370 -31.86 -2.55 20.55
CA ARG A 370 -32.16 -1.37 19.74
C ARG A 370 -31.06 -1.08 18.71
N PHE A 371 -29.79 -1.22 19.09
CA PHE A 371 -28.67 -1.09 18.15
C PHE A 371 -28.75 -2.12 17.02
N LEU A 372 -28.95 -3.40 17.35
CA LEU A 372 -29.07 -4.46 16.35
C LEU A 372 -30.28 -4.26 15.44
N SER A 373 -31.42 -3.81 15.97
CA SER A 373 -32.61 -3.48 15.18
C SER A 373 -32.28 -2.46 14.08
N LEU A 374 -31.65 -1.36 14.49
CA LEU A 374 -31.24 -0.29 13.57
C LEU A 374 -30.15 -0.77 12.60
N TYR A 375 -29.21 -1.61 13.04
CA TYR A 375 -28.15 -2.15 12.19
C TYR A 375 -28.67 -3.13 11.12
N PHE A 376 -29.58 -4.04 11.47
CA PHE A 376 -30.19 -4.96 10.50
C PHE A 376 -31.07 -4.21 9.49
N SER A 377 -31.87 -3.25 9.95
CA SER A 377 -32.64 -2.37 9.05
C SER A 377 -31.72 -1.55 8.14
N ALA A 378 -30.62 -1.03 8.67
CA ALA A 378 -29.60 -0.35 7.88
C ALA A 378 -28.96 -1.24 6.80
N CYS A 379 -28.57 -2.47 7.15
CA CYS A 379 -28.05 -3.43 6.17
C CYS A 379 -29.08 -3.72 5.08
N SER A 380 -30.37 -3.86 5.43
CA SER A 380 -31.42 -4.08 4.44
C SER A 380 -31.59 -2.92 3.44
N VAL A 381 -31.37 -1.67 3.89
CA VAL A 381 -31.47 -0.46 3.07
C VAL A 381 -30.27 -0.31 2.13
N TRP A 382 -29.05 -0.51 2.63
CA TRP A 382 -27.82 -0.20 1.90
C TRP A 382 -27.13 -1.41 1.23
N GLU A 383 -27.21 -2.61 1.82
CA GLU A 383 -26.70 -3.85 1.19
C GLU A 383 -27.77 -4.58 0.36
N GLY A 384 -29.05 -4.31 0.67
CA GLY A 384 -30.21 -4.94 0.06
C GLY A 384 -30.73 -6.11 0.90
N ASP A 385 -32.01 -6.41 0.74
CA ASP A 385 -32.66 -7.52 1.46
C ASP A 385 -32.35 -8.86 0.79
N HIS A 386 -31.62 -9.73 1.49
CA HIS A 386 -31.24 -11.06 1.03
C HIS A 386 -31.52 -12.14 2.09
N LEU A 387 -31.72 -13.39 1.66
CA LEU A 387 -32.16 -14.49 2.54
C LEU A 387 -31.23 -14.71 3.74
N LEU A 388 -29.91 -14.59 3.54
CA LEU A 388 -28.94 -14.69 4.63
C LEU A 388 -29.16 -13.61 5.71
N LEU A 389 -29.46 -12.37 5.34
CA LEU A 389 -29.71 -11.28 6.30
C LEU A 389 -30.96 -11.57 7.14
N ARG A 390 -32.02 -12.06 6.50
CA ARG A 390 -33.26 -12.46 7.19
C ARG A 390 -33.04 -13.64 8.14
N ALA A 391 -32.22 -14.61 7.76
CA ALA A 391 -31.88 -15.74 8.62
C ALA A 391 -31.08 -15.28 9.85
N LEU A 392 -30.11 -14.39 9.66
CA LEU A 392 -29.31 -13.82 10.75
C LEU A 392 -30.15 -12.94 11.69
N HIS A 393 -31.05 -12.12 11.15
CA HIS A 393 -32.02 -11.33 11.93
C HIS A 393 -32.94 -12.22 12.78
N ARG A 394 -33.44 -13.32 12.20
CA ARG A 394 -34.28 -14.29 12.93
C ARG A 394 -33.51 -14.94 14.09
N ASN A 395 -32.26 -15.35 13.85
CA ASN A 395 -31.43 -15.96 14.90
C ASN A 395 -31.17 -14.97 16.04
N ALA A 396 -30.81 -13.72 15.71
CA ALA A 396 -30.63 -12.66 16.71
C ALA A 396 -31.93 -12.38 17.50
N GLY A 397 -33.09 -12.43 16.83
CA GLY A 397 -34.39 -12.28 17.47
C GLY A 397 -34.72 -13.41 18.47
N LEU A 398 -34.37 -14.65 18.17
CA LEU A 398 -34.58 -15.79 19.07
C LEU A 398 -33.76 -15.65 20.37
N ASP A 399 -32.52 -15.20 20.27
CA ASP A 399 -31.65 -15.01 21.43
C ASP A 399 -32.09 -13.83 22.32
N LEU A 400 -32.60 -12.75 21.71
CA LEU A 400 -33.11 -11.58 22.43
C LEU A 400 -34.47 -11.83 23.09
N THR A 401 -35.37 -12.53 22.42
CA THR A 401 -36.70 -12.88 22.97
C THR A 401 -36.58 -13.80 24.18
N SER A 402 -35.62 -14.73 24.15
CA SER A 402 -35.24 -15.56 25.31
C SER A 402 -34.83 -14.72 26.54
N ASN A 403 -34.33 -13.50 26.32
CA ASN A 403 -33.86 -12.58 27.36
C ASN A 403 -34.80 -11.35 27.58
N LYS A 404 -36.09 -11.47 27.20
CA LYS A 404 -37.12 -10.43 27.37
C LYS A 404 -36.78 -9.08 26.69
N ALA A 405 -36.16 -9.13 25.51
CA ALA A 405 -35.99 -7.99 24.62
C ALA A 405 -36.51 -8.32 23.22
N GLU A 406 -37.10 -7.35 22.55
CA GLU A 406 -37.67 -7.53 21.20
C GLU A 406 -36.79 -6.82 20.16
N LEU A 407 -36.58 -7.50 19.04
CA LEU A 407 -35.92 -6.96 17.86
C LEU A 407 -37.02 -6.51 16.88
N ALA A 408 -36.99 -5.27 16.39
CA ALA A 408 -38.03 -4.79 15.48
C ALA A 408 -37.97 -5.54 14.14
N CYS A 409 -39.06 -5.48 13.38
CA CYS A 409 -39.15 -6.04 12.04
C CYS A 409 -38.07 -5.46 11.14
N LEU A 410 -37.50 -6.30 10.27
CA LEU A 410 -36.50 -5.86 9.30
C LEU A 410 -37.11 -4.81 8.35
N GLY A 411 -36.55 -3.60 8.31
CA GLY A 411 -37.05 -2.51 7.47
C GLY A 411 -38.28 -1.78 8.02
N ASP A 412 -38.46 -1.76 9.35
CA ASP A 412 -39.49 -0.97 10.01
C ASP A 412 -39.45 0.51 9.57
N ALA A 413 -40.62 1.09 9.27
CA ALA A 413 -40.72 2.41 8.63
C ALA A 413 -40.08 3.52 9.49
N ASP A 414 -40.30 3.47 10.81
CA ASP A 414 -39.75 4.45 11.76
C ASP A 414 -38.22 4.35 11.85
N ASP A 415 -37.67 3.14 11.75
CA ASP A 415 -36.22 2.89 11.76
C ASP A 415 -35.57 3.36 10.45
N VAL A 416 -36.21 3.08 9.30
CA VAL A 416 -35.71 3.50 7.97
C VAL A 416 -35.72 5.03 7.84
N ASP A 417 -36.77 5.69 8.32
CA ASP A 417 -36.86 7.15 8.29
C ASP A 417 -35.83 7.80 9.23
N ALA A 418 -35.61 7.24 10.42
CA ALA A 418 -34.57 7.70 11.33
C ALA A 418 -33.15 7.53 10.74
N LEU A 419 -32.88 6.41 10.05
CA LEU A 419 -31.59 6.15 9.41
C LEU A 419 -31.32 7.11 8.24
N ARG A 420 -32.33 7.40 7.41
CA ARG A 420 -32.22 8.38 6.31
C ARG A 420 -32.05 9.80 6.82
N ALA A 421 -32.62 10.14 7.98
CA ALA A 421 -32.42 11.44 8.62
C ALA A 421 -31.03 11.60 9.27
N ALA A 422 -30.44 10.50 9.78
CA ALA A 422 -29.12 10.50 10.42
C ALA A 422 -27.95 10.48 9.42
N GLU A 423 -28.19 9.98 8.21
CA GLU A 423 -27.31 10.10 7.04
C GLU A 423 -28.11 10.75 5.89
N PRO A 424 -28.31 12.09 5.89
CA PRO A 424 -28.82 12.74 4.70
C PRO A 424 -27.84 12.45 3.55
N LEU A 425 -28.38 12.11 2.38
CA LEU A 425 -27.62 12.04 1.14
C LEU A 425 -26.96 13.41 0.95
N VAL A 426 -25.70 13.54 1.37
CA VAL A 426 -24.93 14.75 1.09
C VAL A 426 -24.79 14.79 -0.42
N ASP A 427 -25.15 15.90 -1.04
CA ASP A 427 -25.09 16.15 -2.49
C ASP A 427 -23.63 16.18 -3.06
N GLY A 428 -22.65 15.74 -2.25
CA GLY A 428 -21.26 15.44 -2.64
C GLY A 428 -20.86 13.99 -2.38
N ASP A 429 -21.78 13.17 -1.87
CA ASP A 429 -21.76 11.72 -1.78
C ASP A 429 -22.52 11.16 -3.00
N GLU A 430 -22.17 11.69 -4.18
CA GLU A 430 -21.86 10.75 -5.26
C GLU A 430 -20.96 9.71 -4.60
N VAL A 431 -21.57 8.58 -4.25
CA VAL A 431 -20.92 7.30 -4.42
C VAL A 431 -20.05 7.49 -5.64
N MET A 432 -18.78 7.15 -5.56
CA MET A 432 -17.99 6.99 -6.75
C MET A 432 -18.60 5.85 -7.62
N SER A 433 -19.86 5.92 -8.06
CA SER A 433 -20.09 6.30 -9.44
C SER A 433 -19.30 7.61 -9.66
N ARG A 434 -17.97 7.60 -9.84
CA ARG A 434 -17.43 7.23 -11.15
C ARG A 434 -18.59 7.25 -12.11
N ALA A 435 -18.97 8.47 -12.49
CA ALA A 435 -19.82 8.71 -13.62
C ALA A 435 -19.52 7.55 -14.56
N VAL A 436 -20.54 6.73 -14.78
CA VAL A 436 -20.58 5.83 -15.91
C VAL A 436 -20.68 6.77 -17.12
N ASN A 437 -19.63 7.55 -17.35
CA ASN A 437 -19.15 7.74 -18.69
C ASN A 437 -18.89 6.31 -19.11
N GLN A 438 -19.78 5.82 -19.96
CA GLN A 438 -19.57 4.67 -20.82
C GLN A 438 -18.41 4.94 -21.80
N ASP A 439 -17.35 5.60 -21.35
CA ASP A 439 -16.08 5.63 -22.04
C ASP A 439 -15.32 4.41 -21.56
N SER A 440 -15.57 3.33 -22.28
CA SER A 440 -14.73 2.14 -22.41
C SER A 440 -13.30 2.50 -22.84
N SER A 441 -12.60 3.30 -22.04
CA SER A 441 -11.21 3.66 -22.29
C SER A 441 -10.33 2.51 -21.81
N ALA A 442 -10.06 1.59 -22.73
CA ALA A 442 -9.01 0.60 -22.56
C ALA A 442 -7.73 1.26 -22.04
N LEU A 443 -7.11 0.68 -21.01
CA LEU A 443 -5.74 1.05 -20.62
C LEU A 443 -4.85 0.98 -21.87
N SER A 444 -4.15 2.08 -22.15
CA SER A 444 -3.09 2.11 -23.15
C SER A 444 -1.91 1.25 -22.66
N GLU A 445 -1.11 0.75 -23.59
CA GLU A 445 0.08 -0.05 -23.28
C GLU A 445 1.04 0.70 -22.33
N SER A 446 1.13 2.03 -22.48
CA SER A 446 1.91 2.91 -21.60
C SER A 446 1.42 2.92 -20.15
N SER A 447 0.12 3.01 -19.90
CA SER A 447 -0.43 2.99 -18.54
C SER A 447 -0.32 1.61 -17.90
N LEU A 448 -0.43 0.54 -18.70
CA LEU A 448 -0.18 -0.81 -18.23
C LEU A 448 1.29 -1.00 -17.84
N GLN A 449 2.21 -0.43 -18.62
CA GLN A 449 3.63 -0.40 -18.31
C GLN A 449 3.90 0.37 -17.01
N GLU A 450 3.33 1.56 -16.81
CA GLU A 450 3.50 2.32 -15.56
C GLU A 450 3.00 1.56 -14.32
N LEU A 451 1.94 0.77 -14.46
CA LEU A 451 1.37 -0.01 -13.37
C LEU A 451 2.19 -1.27 -13.03
N LEU A 452 2.61 -2.02 -14.05
CA LEU A 452 3.12 -3.39 -13.91
C LEU A 452 4.60 -3.57 -14.28
N TYR A 453 5.23 -2.61 -14.95
CA TYR A 453 6.64 -2.72 -15.25
C TYR A 453 7.48 -2.47 -14.00
N VAL A 454 8.32 -3.44 -13.68
CA VAL A 454 9.42 -3.31 -12.73
C VAL A 454 10.70 -3.54 -13.53
N PRO A 455 11.73 -2.70 -13.40
CA PRO A 455 13.02 -2.93 -14.05
C PRO A 455 13.62 -4.29 -13.66
N CYS A 456 14.27 -4.96 -14.61
CA CYS A 456 15.05 -6.16 -14.30
C CYS A 456 16.26 -5.81 -13.43
N LEU A 457 16.75 -6.78 -12.65
CA LEU A 457 18.05 -6.64 -11.98
C LEU A 457 19.13 -6.34 -13.03
N ASP A 458 19.90 -5.29 -12.77
CA ASP A 458 21.03 -4.89 -13.59
C ASP A 458 22.27 -5.75 -13.28
N GLY A 459 23.23 -5.76 -14.21
CA GLY A 459 24.50 -6.48 -14.05
C GLY A 459 25.44 -5.87 -13.01
N GLY A 460 25.00 -4.90 -12.20
CA GLY A 460 25.80 -4.21 -11.18
C GLY A 460 26.84 -3.22 -11.74
N ASP A 461 27.27 -2.26 -10.92
CA ASP A 461 28.36 -1.34 -11.25
C ASP A 461 29.72 -2.03 -11.06
N THR A 462 30.51 -2.13 -12.14
CA THR A 462 31.86 -2.70 -12.12
C THR A 462 32.83 -2.02 -11.15
N ALA A 463 32.57 -0.76 -10.77
CA ALA A 463 33.36 -0.06 -9.75
C ALA A 463 33.26 -0.74 -8.36
N THR A 464 32.26 -1.58 -8.14
CA THR A 464 32.16 -2.37 -6.90
C THR A 464 33.32 -3.33 -6.71
N LEU A 465 33.91 -3.88 -7.79
CA LEU A 465 35.05 -4.81 -7.73
C LEU A 465 36.31 -4.19 -7.12
N THR A 466 36.50 -2.87 -7.24
CA THR A 466 37.68 -2.18 -6.72
C THR A 466 37.42 -1.54 -5.37
N LYS A 467 36.22 -1.00 -5.15
CA LYS A 467 35.86 -0.22 -3.96
C LYS A 467 35.53 -1.06 -2.73
N TRP A 468 35.14 -2.33 -2.87
CA TRP A 468 34.73 -3.15 -1.72
C TRP A 468 35.88 -3.43 -0.74
N ASN A 469 37.12 -3.51 -1.24
CA ASN A 469 38.29 -3.86 -0.41
C ASN A 469 38.53 -2.87 0.75
N SER A 470 38.19 -1.59 0.58
CA SER A 470 38.44 -0.53 1.57
C SER A 470 37.37 -0.42 2.66
N LYS A 471 36.29 -1.21 2.58
CA LYS A 471 35.14 -1.15 3.49
C LYS A 471 35.28 -2.09 4.67
N SER A 472 34.62 -1.81 5.79
CA SER A 472 34.59 -2.70 6.96
C SER A 472 33.71 -3.95 6.68
N ALA A 473 33.79 -5.00 7.50
CA ALA A 473 32.94 -6.18 7.32
C ALA A 473 31.44 -5.87 7.54
N GLU A 474 31.15 -4.93 8.44
CA GLU A 474 29.79 -4.44 8.73
C GLU A 474 29.27 -3.63 7.53
N ASP A 475 30.04 -2.65 7.04
CA ASP A 475 29.71 -1.84 5.86
C ASP A 475 29.45 -2.72 4.63
N LEU A 476 30.22 -3.81 4.46
CA LEU A 476 30.07 -4.71 3.32
C LEU A 476 28.67 -5.36 3.28
N VAL A 477 28.15 -5.75 4.45
CA VAL A 477 26.83 -6.36 4.60
C VAL A 477 25.74 -5.30 4.60
N ASP A 478 25.95 -4.20 5.33
CA ASP A 478 24.90 -3.22 5.61
C ASP A 478 24.67 -2.20 4.50
N ASP A 479 25.74 -1.73 3.84
CA ASP A 479 25.69 -0.73 2.77
C ASP A 479 25.48 -1.35 1.37
N GLY A 480 25.15 -2.64 1.30
CA GLY A 480 24.75 -3.30 0.05
C GLY A 480 25.91 -3.61 -0.92
N TRP A 481 27.17 -3.56 -0.48
CA TRP A 481 28.32 -3.94 -1.32
C TRP A 481 28.29 -5.41 -1.74
N VAL A 482 27.88 -6.30 -0.82
CA VAL A 482 27.66 -7.71 -1.12
C VAL A 482 26.65 -7.87 -2.25
N VAL A 483 25.53 -7.15 -2.20
CA VAL A 483 24.50 -7.16 -3.26
C VAL A 483 25.08 -6.70 -4.59
N GLY A 484 25.89 -5.64 -4.58
CA GLY A 484 26.59 -5.16 -5.77
C GLY A 484 27.49 -6.22 -6.42
N LEU A 485 28.31 -6.92 -5.62
CA LEU A 485 29.17 -8.00 -6.09
C LEU A 485 28.39 -9.20 -6.63
N VAL A 486 27.30 -9.57 -5.95
CA VAL A 486 26.43 -10.68 -6.39
C VAL A 486 25.76 -10.36 -7.72
N ARG A 487 25.33 -9.11 -7.97
CA ARG A 487 24.75 -8.69 -9.26
C ARG A 487 25.73 -8.80 -10.43
N LEU A 488 27.02 -8.59 -10.20
CA LEU A 488 28.05 -8.75 -11.25
C LEU A 488 28.13 -10.17 -11.83
N LEU A 489 27.60 -11.19 -11.13
CA LEU A 489 27.49 -12.55 -11.65
C LEU A 489 26.51 -12.65 -12.84
N LEU A 490 25.63 -11.66 -13.02
CA LEU A 490 24.71 -11.55 -14.16
C LEU A 490 25.34 -10.89 -15.38
N SER A 491 26.59 -10.41 -15.28
CA SER A 491 27.30 -9.74 -16.40
C SER A 491 27.49 -10.69 -17.58
N GLU A 492 27.40 -10.18 -18.80
CA GLU A 492 27.72 -10.94 -20.01
C GLU A 492 29.23 -11.24 -20.13
N HIS A 493 30.08 -10.45 -19.46
CA HIS A 493 31.52 -10.58 -19.54
C HIS A 493 32.08 -11.61 -18.55
N THR A 494 32.73 -12.66 -19.08
CA THR A 494 33.32 -13.76 -18.30
C THR A 494 34.34 -13.29 -17.26
N ASN A 495 35.17 -12.29 -17.58
CA ASN A 495 36.18 -11.78 -16.65
C ASN A 495 35.55 -11.10 -15.43
N ILE A 496 34.48 -10.33 -15.64
CA ILE A 496 33.74 -9.66 -14.57
C ILE A 496 33.12 -10.72 -13.65
N ARG A 497 32.48 -11.75 -14.20
CA ARG A 497 31.89 -12.82 -13.41
C ARG A 497 32.93 -13.61 -12.59
N LYS A 498 34.09 -13.92 -13.18
CA LYS A 498 35.19 -14.62 -12.48
C LYS A 498 35.76 -13.79 -11.34
N GLU A 499 35.97 -12.50 -11.56
CA GLU A 499 36.45 -11.59 -10.52
C GLU A 499 35.40 -11.36 -9.43
N ALA A 500 34.13 -11.25 -9.81
CA ALA A 500 33.02 -11.15 -8.87
C ALA A 500 32.92 -12.40 -7.98
N LEU A 501 32.99 -13.60 -8.56
CA LEU A 501 32.99 -14.87 -7.79
C LEU A 501 34.16 -14.92 -6.79
N THR A 502 35.35 -14.52 -7.24
CA THR A 502 36.54 -14.47 -6.39
C THR A 502 36.38 -13.44 -5.27
N SER A 503 35.82 -12.26 -5.58
CA SER A 503 35.53 -11.21 -4.60
C SER A 503 34.49 -11.66 -3.58
N ILE A 504 33.43 -12.37 -4.00
CA ILE A 504 32.41 -12.93 -3.10
C ILE A 504 33.05 -13.92 -2.11
N LEU A 505 33.94 -14.80 -2.57
CA LEU A 505 34.66 -15.73 -1.69
C LEU A 505 35.56 -15.02 -0.68
N LYS A 506 36.26 -13.95 -1.11
CA LYS A 506 37.08 -13.13 -0.20
C LYS A 506 36.22 -12.39 0.83
N VAL A 507 35.08 -11.84 0.41
CA VAL A 507 34.12 -11.20 1.33
C VAL A 507 33.54 -12.23 2.30
N ALA A 508 33.18 -13.42 1.85
CA ALA A 508 32.69 -14.49 2.72
C ALA A 508 33.71 -14.83 3.80
N ALA A 509 34.99 -14.99 3.46
CA ALA A 509 36.06 -15.23 4.43
C ALA A 509 36.19 -14.06 5.44
N ARG A 510 36.14 -12.82 4.95
CA ARG A 510 36.22 -11.63 5.81
C ARG A 510 35.03 -11.48 6.76
N VAL A 511 33.82 -11.80 6.30
CA VAL A 511 32.61 -11.79 7.14
C VAL A 511 32.73 -12.88 8.21
N LYS A 512 33.21 -14.08 7.88
CA LYS A 512 33.42 -15.17 8.85
C LYS A 512 34.37 -14.78 9.99
N ASP A 513 35.43 -14.04 9.68
CA ASP A 513 36.43 -13.60 10.65
C ASP A 513 36.00 -12.34 11.43
N SER A 514 34.87 -11.72 11.07
CA SER A 514 34.37 -10.50 11.71
C SER A 514 33.63 -10.74 13.03
N SER A 515 33.27 -9.66 13.72
CA SER A 515 32.43 -9.65 14.93
C SER A 515 30.94 -9.52 14.63
N HIS A 516 30.51 -9.59 13.37
CA HIS A 516 29.11 -9.43 12.99
C HIS A 516 28.23 -10.56 13.58
N GLU A 517 27.05 -10.22 14.10
CA GLU A 517 26.15 -11.14 14.82
C GLU A 517 25.75 -12.35 13.95
N GLU A 518 25.36 -12.09 12.70
CA GLU A 518 24.88 -13.10 11.74
C GLU A 518 25.96 -13.62 10.76
N LYS A 519 27.23 -13.53 11.17
CA LYS A 519 28.37 -13.82 10.27
C LYS A 519 28.38 -15.23 9.71
N THR A 520 27.93 -16.23 10.47
CA THR A 520 27.98 -17.64 10.07
C THR A 520 26.98 -17.92 8.95
N GLN A 521 25.78 -17.37 9.08
CA GLN A 521 24.67 -17.51 8.14
C GLN A 521 24.98 -16.78 6.84
N ILE A 522 25.52 -15.55 6.92
CA ILE A 522 25.94 -14.78 5.76
C ILE A 522 27.11 -15.46 5.05
N TRP A 523 28.11 -15.95 5.80
CA TRP A 523 29.21 -16.73 5.23
C TRP A 523 28.72 -17.96 4.49
N LEU A 524 27.77 -18.70 5.07
CA LEU A 524 27.19 -19.91 4.47
C LEU A 524 26.44 -19.56 3.16
N LEU A 525 25.59 -18.54 3.18
CA LEU A 525 24.86 -18.04 2.00
C LEU A 525 25.81 -17.68 0.85
N LEU A 526 26.89 -16.93 1.14
CA LEU A 526 27.86 -16.53 0.12
C LEU A 526 28.70 -17.70 -0.39
N SER A 527 29.02 -18.66 0.48
CA SER A 527 29.78 -19.86 0.11
C SER A 527 28.95 -20.79 -0.78
N GLU A 528 27.67 -21.00 -0.46
CA GLU A 528 26.74 -21.77 -1.29
C GLU A 528 26.51 -21.13 -2.65
N LEU A 529 26.31 -19.81 -2.69
CA LEU A 529 26.22 -19.08 -3.96
C LEU A 529 27.48 -19.31 -4.80
N ALA A 530 28.65 -19.18 -4.19
CA ALA A 530 29.92 -19.29 -4.90
C ALA A 530 30.13 -20.70 -5.47
N GLU A 531 29.89 -21.75 -4.67
CA GLU A 531 30.02 -23.13 -5.16
C GLU A 531 28.97 -23.47 -6.22
N SER A 532 27.73 -22.98 -6.07
CA SER A 532 26.67 -23.17 -7.07
C SER A 532 26.95 -22.45 -8.39
N SER A 533 27.66 -21.31 -8.34
CA SER A 533 27.95 -20.48 -9.51
C SER A 533 29.23 -20.87 -10.26
N LYS A 534 30.12 -21.65 -9.63
CA LYS A 534 31.48 -21.95 -10.11
C LYS A 534 31.54 -22.50 -11.53
N ALA A 535 30.66 -23.45 -11.86
CA ALA A 535 30.59 -24.03 -13.20
C ALA A 535 30.01 -23.05 -14.23
N GLN A 536 29.09 -22.17 -13.81
CA GLN A 536 28.34 -21.29 -14.70
C GLN A 536 29.14 -20.05 -15.10
N VAL A 537 29.95 -19.51 -14.20
CA VAL A 537 30.75 -18.31 -14.44
C VAL A 537 31.63 -18.42 -15.69
N GLY A 538 32.11 -19.62 -16.03
CA GLY A 538 32.88 -19.89 -17.25
C GLY A 538 32.05 -20.02 -18.54
N SER A 539 30.81 -20.49 -18.46
CA SER A 539 29.95 -20.76 -19.63
C SER A 539 29.03 -19.60 -20.01
N GLY A 540 28.57 -18.81 -19.04
CA GLY A 540 27.64 -17.71 -19.29
C GLY A 540 27.21 -17.00 -18.01
N PRO A 541 26.24 -16.07 -18.09
CA PRO A 541 25.63 -15.47 -16.91
C PRO A 541 25.11 -16.53 -15.93
N VAL A 542 25.31 -16.29 -14.63
CA VAL A 542 24.78 -17.17 -13.58
C VAL A 542 23.24 -17.08 -13.58
N PRO A 543 22.51 -18.18 -13.28
CA PRO A 543 21.05 -18.15 -13.21
C PRO A 543 20.52 -16.99 -12.37
N SER A 544 19.54 -16.26 -12.90
CA SER A 544 18.97 -15.09 -12.23
C SER A 544 18.37 -15.46 -10.87
N ALA A 545 17.86 -16.68 -10.74
CA ALA A 545 17.33 -17.23 -9.50
C ALA A 545 18.36 -17.31 -8.36
N PHE A 546 19.65 -17.53 -8.64
CA PHE A 546 20.68 -17.60 -7.61
C PHE A 546 20.99 -16.21 -7.06
N VAL A 547 21.16 -15.24 -7.96
CA VAL A 547 21.42 -13.84 -7.61
C VAL A 547 20.24 -13.23 -6.87
N ALA A 548 19.02 -13.41 -7.39
CA ALA A 548 17.81 -12.96 -6.73
C ALA A 548 17.66 -13.60 -5.34
N PHE A 549 17.86 -14.92 -5.21
CA PHE A 549 17.74 -15.58 -3.91
C PHE A 549 18.74 -15.03 -2.91
N THR A 550 20.02 -14.89 -3.28
CA THR A 550 21.03 -14.34 -2.37
C THR A 550 20.71 -12.93 -1.92
N MET A 551 20.23 -12.07 -2.82
CA MET A 551 19.85 -10.70 -2.47
C MET A 551 18.70 -10.67 -1.45
N HIS A 552 17.63 -11.39 -1.74
CA HIS A 552 16.45 -11.46 -0.88
C HIS A 552 16.73 -12.18 0.44
N ALA A 553 17.59 -13.20 0.42
CA ALA A 553 17.98 -13.94 1.63
C ALA A 553 18.91 -13.11 2.53
N LEU A 554 19.81 -12.30 1.96
CA LEU A 554 20.68 -11.42 2.73
C LEU A 554 19.87 -10.38 3.51
N GLU A 555 18.82 -9.82 2.92
CA GLU A 555 17.90 -8.89 3.62
C GLU A 555 17.25 -9.54 4.85
N VAL A 556 16.83 -10.81 4.70
CA VAL A 556 16.23 -11.58 5.80
C VAL A 556 17.26 -11.92 6.87
N LEU A 557 18.48 -12.34 6.48
CA LEU A 557 19.53 -12.68 7.44
C LEU A 557 20.01 -11.47 8.24
N ARG A 558 19.88 -10.25 7.73
CA ARG A 558 20.15 -9.01 8.48
C ARG A 558 19.12 -8.71 9.57
N SER A 559 17.98 -9.42 9.57
CA SER A 559 16.91 -9.22 10.53
C SER A 559 16.45 -10.56 11.13
N PRO A 560 16.97 -10.94 12.32
CA PRO A 560 16.58 -12.18 13.00
C PRO A 560 15.08 -12.29 13.30
N LEU A 561 14.37 -11.15 13.38
CA LEU A 561 12.93 -11.07 13.61
C LEU A 561 12.09 -11.23 12.33
N HIS A 562 12.73 -11.44 11.18
CA HIS A 562 12.01 -11.60 9.92
C HIS A 562 11.34 -12.99 9.86
N PRO A 563 10.07 -13.11 9.41
CA PRO A 563 9.32 -14.37 9.43
C PRO A 563 10.02 -15.54 8.72
N LEU A 564 10.75 -15.26 7.64
CA LEU A 564 11.49 -16.25 6.86
C LEU A 564 12.87 -16.62 7.44
N TYR A 565 13.32 -16.00 8.53
CA TYR A 565 14.67 -16.22 9.06
C TYR A 565 14.93 -17.69 9.40
N LYS A 566 13.95 -18.37 10.04
CA LYS A 566 14.03 -19.81 10.33
C LYS A 566 14.09 -20.68 9.07
N LYS A 567 13.25 -20.39 8.08
CA LYS A 567 13.19 -21.15 6.81
C LYS A 567 14.48 -21.03 6.00
N ILE A 568 15.07 -19.83 5.93
CA ILE A 568 16.34 -19.62 5.24
C ILE A 568 17.47 -20.39 5.92
N ASN A 569 17.59 -20.31 7.24
CA ASN A 569 18.60 -21.06 7.98
C ASN A 569 18.43 -22.58 7.82
N SER A 570 17.19 -23.06 7.85
CA SER A 570 16.89 -24.47 7.55
C SER A 570 17.27 -24.85 6.13
N PHE A 571 17.11 -23.96 5.15
CA PHE A 571 17.47 -24.23 3.76
C PHE A 571 18.98 -24.29 3.54
N LEU A 572 19.73 -23.31 4.06
CA LEU A 572 21.19 -23.25 3.94
C LEU A 572 21.88 -24.46 4.60
N THR A 573 21.28 -25.02 5.65
CA THR A 573 21.84 -26.22 6.31
C THR A 573 21.55 -27.54 5.58
N ARG A 574 20.76 -27.55 4.49
CA ARG A 574 20.38 -28.79 3.77
C ARG A 574 21.40 -29.27 2.76
N SER A 575 21.97 -28.37 1.95
CA SER A 575 22.83 -28.73 0.83
C SER A 575 23.76 -27.58 0.45
N PRO A 576 25.06 -27.85 0.19
CA PRO A 576 26.02 -26.80 -0.15
C PRO A 576 25.89 -26.28 -1.60
N VAL A 577 25.01 -26.87 -2.42
CA VAL A 577 24.87 -26.54 -3.85
C VAL A 577 23.39 -26.42 -4.24
N TRP A 578 23.09 -25.38 -5.03
CA TRP A 578 21.78 -25.11 -5.60
C TRP A 578 21.66 -25.69 -7.01
N SER A 579 20.50 -26.28 -7.31
CA SER A 579 20.22 -26.87 -8.63
C SER A 579 19.79 -25.81 -9.63
N LEU A 580 20.34 -25.85 -10.85
CA LEU A 580 19.98 -24.97 -11.97
C LEU A 580 18.50 -25.07 -12.39
N GLU A 581 17.85 -26.20 -12.10
CA GLU A 581 16.45 -26.45 -12.49
C GLU A 581 15.44 -26.17 -11.37
N LYS A 582 15.90 -25.65 -10.23
CA LYS A 582 15.04 -25.36 -9.07
C LYS A 582 15.24 -23.91 -8.65
N LEU A 583 14.17 -23.30 -8.16
CA LEU A 583 14.22 -22.01 -7.50
C LEU A 583 14.54 -22.26 -6.01
N PRO A 584 15.68 -21.79 -5.47
CA PRO A 584 16.01 -21.90 -4.06
C PRO A 584 14.84 -21.47 -3.15
N LEU A 585 14.57 -22.27 -2.12
CA LEU A 585 13.55 -22.04 -1.07
C LEU A 585 12.08 -21.88 -1.54
N ALA A 586 11.81 -21.66 -2.83
CA ALA A 586 10.47 -21.32 -3.32
C ALA A 586 9.41 -22.36 -2.96
N HIS A 587 9.77 -23.66 -2.99
CA HIS A 587 8.86 -24.74 -2.66
C HIS A 587 8.49 -24.75 -1.17
N ASP A 588 9.46 -24.50 -0.29
CA ASP A 588 9.26 -24.48 1.16
C ASP A 588 8.37 -23.32 1.61
N ILE A 589 8.33 -22.23 0.84
CA ILE A 589 7.45 -21.09 1.12
C ILE A 589 6.06 -21.31 0.53
N PHE A 590 5.97 -21.76 -0.73
CA PHE A 590 4.68 -21.87 -1.41
C PHE A 590 3.84 -23.05 -0.91
N HIS A 591 4.46 -24.17 -0.55
CA HIS A 591 3.78 -25.39 -0.12
C HIS A 591 4.04 -25.79 1.33
N GLY A 592 5.00 -25.13 2.00
CA GLY A 592 5.29 -25.40 3.40
C GLY A 592 4.44 -24.56 4.33
N GLU A 593 4.30 -25.03 5.57
CA GLU A 593 3.60 -24.29 6.62
C GLU A 593 4.32 -22.95 6.92
N PRO A 594 3.59 -21.85 7.20
CA PRO A 594 4.18 -20.60 7.66
C PRO A 594 5.08 -20.82 8.88
N SER A 595 6.17 -20.04 8.97
CA SER A 595 7.11 -20.15 10.09
C SER A 595 6.50 -19.66 11.41
N GLU A 596 5.57 -18.72 11.31
CA GLU A 596 4.83 -18.08 12.38
C GLU A 596 3.35 -17.97 11.96
N ASP A 597 2.45 -18.03 12.94
CA ASP A 597 1.02 -17.81 12.74
C ASP A 597 0.77 -16.40 12.16
N ASP A 598 -0.23 -16.26 11.29
CA ASP A 598 -0.62 -15.02 10.60
C ASP A 598 0.42 -14.40 9.63
N LYS A 599 1.59 -15.03 9.42
CA LYS A 599 2.63 -14.51 8.49
C LYS A 599 2.58 -15.03 7.06
N TYR A 600 1.59 -15.87 6.73
CA TYR A 600 1.44 -16.45 5.39
C TYR A 600 1.53 -15.43 4.25
N TYR A 601 0.77 -14.32 4.32
CA TYR A 601 0.79 -13.29 3.28
C TYR A 601 2.11 -12.51 3.21
N SER A 602 2.83 -12.37 4.32
CA SER A 602 4.16 -11.76 4.36
C SER A 602 5.20 -12.65 3.67
N GLU A 603 5.17 -13.96 3.94
CA GLU A 603 6.05 -14.92 3.26
C GLU A 603 5.74 -14.98 1.75
N LEU A 604 4.47 -14.95 1.35
CA LEU A 604 4.07 -14.86 -0.06
C LEU A 604 4.53 -13.55 -0.72
N ALA A 605 4.47 -12.41 -0.01
CA ALA A 605 4.92 -11.13 -0.56
C ALA A 605 6.41 -11.15 -0.90
N TRP A 606 7.21 -11.76 -0.03
CA TRP A 606 8.64 -12.01 -0.24
C TRP A 606 8.86 -12.96 -1.42
N LEU A 607 8.14 -14.10 -1.45
CA LEU A 607 8.26 -15.08 -2.52
C LEU A 607 7.93 -14.47 -3.89
N LEU A 608 6.83 -13.72 -4.03
CA LEU A 608 6.46 -13.09 -5.30
C LEU A 608 7.48 -12.02 -5.73
N GLY A 609 8.10 -11.32 -4.79
CA GLY A 609 9.21 -10.39 -5.08
C GLY A 609 10.43 -11.13 -5.61
N TYR A 610 10.86 -12.18 -4.90
CA TYR A 610 11.95 -13.06 -5.32
C TYR A 610 11.70 -13.68 -6.71
N LEU A 611 10.50 -14.20 -6.96
CA LEU A 611 10.14 -14.80 -8.25
C LEU A 611 10.18 -13.79 -9.38
N LEU A 612 9.72 -12.55 -9.17
CA LEU A 612 9.79 -11.47 -10.15
C LEU A 612 11.24 -11.14 -10.53
N ASP A 613 12.13 -11.05 -9.54
CA ASP A 613 13.54 -10.74 -9.76
C ASP A 613 14.32 -11.91 -10.41
N SER A 614 13.87 -13.14 -10.16
CA SER A 614 14.43 -14.34 -10.78
C SER A 614 14.07 -14.52 -12.25
N LEU A 615 13.07 -13.81 -12.77
CA LEU A 615 12.56 -13.95 -14.13
C LEU A 615 13.11 -12.86 -15.06
N ARG A 616 14.23 -13.14 -15.75
CA ARG A 616 14.92 -12.18 -16.63
C ARG A 616 15.18 -12.71 -18.05
N THR A 617 15.55 -13.99 -18.16
CA THR A 617 16.01 -14.60 -19.41
C THR A 617 15.10 -15.74 -19.88
N THR A 618 15.30 -16.19 -21.11
CA THR A 618 14.63 -17.39 -21.66
C THR A 618 14.97 -18.66 -20.87
N PHE A 619 16.19 -18.75 -20.32
CA PHE A 619 16.59 -19.82 -19.41
C PHE A 619 15.74 -19.80 -18.13
N ASP A 620 15.58 -18.62 -17.51
CA ASP A 620 14.77 -18.48 -16.28
C ASP A 620 13.31 -18.88 -16.55
N LEU A 621 12.74 -18.41 -17.66
CA LEU A 621 11.39 -18.81 -18.09
C LEU A 621 11.27 -20.33 -18.27
N SER A 622 12.31 -21.00 -18.77
CA SER A 622 12.33 -22.46 -18.91
C SER A 622 12.29 -23.19 -17.56
N VAL A 623 12.91 -22.63 -16.51
CA VAL A 623 12.85 -23.16 -15.14
C VAL A 623 11.44 -23.00 -14.57
N PHE A 624 10.84 -21.83 -14.75
CA PHE A 624 9.43 -21.60 -14.40
C PHE A 624 8.51 -22.56 -15.14
N HIS A 625 8.83 -22.88 -16.39
CA HIS A 625 8.07 -23.81 -17.21
C HIS A 625 8.16 -25.25 -16.72
N LYS A 626 9.39 -25.80 -16.62
CA LYS A 626 9.64 -27.20 -16.22
C LYS A 626 9.05 -27.54 -14.85
N LYS A 627 9.03 -26.59 -13.91
CA LYS A 627 8.52 -26.78 -12.54
C LYS A 627 7.10 -26.25 -12.33
N LYS A 628 6.42 -25.80 -13.39
CA LYS A 628 5.03 -25.32 -13.37
C LYS A 628 4.80 -24.18 -12.37
N TRP A 629 5.78 -23.30 -12.19
CA TRP A 629 5.67 -22.19 -11.24
C TRP A 629 4.56 -21.21 -11.61
N LEU A 630 4.35 -20.99 -12.91
CA LEU A 630 3.27 -20.12 -13.40
C LEU A 630 1.88 -20.69 -13.09
N GLU A 631 1.67 -22.02 -13.19
CA GLU A 631 0.40 -22.66 -12.78
C GLU A 631 0.14 -22.45 -11.28
N LYS A 632 1.17 -22.64 -10.44
CA LYS A 632 1.08 -22.43 -9.00
C LYS A 632 0.71 -20.98 -8.68
N ILE A 633 1.35 -20.01 -9.35
CA ILE A 633 1.03 -18.59 -9.21
C ILE A 633 -0.42 -18.33 -9.64
N PHE A 634 -0.89 -18.87 -10.76
CA PHE A 634 -2.28 -18.67 -11.22
C PHE A 634 -3.31 -19.30 -10.28
N ALA A 635 -3.01 -20.46 -9.71
CA ALA A 635 -3.82 -21.07 -8.68
C ALA A 635 -3.94 -20.15 -7.44
N LEU A 636 -2.82 -19.56 -6.99
CA LEU A 636 -2.82 -18.58 -5.89
C LEU A 636 -3.70 -17.37 -6.20
N GLY A 637 -3.66 -16.85 -7.43
CA GLY A 637 -4.46 -15.68 -7.82
C GLY A 637 -5.93 -15.97 -8.03
N SER A 638 -6.31 -17.24 -8.08
CA SER A 638 -7.72 -17.66 -8.11
C SER A 638 -8.36 -17.59 -6.71
N ASN A 639 -7.58 -17.29 -5.66
CA ASN A 639 -8.09 -17.03 -4.32
C ASN A 639 -8.84 -15.67 -4.28
N PRO A 640 -10.17 -15.67 -4.03
CA PRO A 640 -10.96 -14.44 -3.94
C PRO A 640 -10.53 -13.48 -2.83
N TYR A 641 -9.82 -13.99 -1.81
CA TYR A 641 -9.39 -13.25 -0.62
C TYR A 641 -7.95 -12.75 -0.69
N LEU A 642 -7.25 -12.97 -1.82
CA LEU A 642 -5.89 -12.49 -1.99
C LEU A 642 -5.83 -10.95 -1.97
N ARG A 643 -4.97 -10.36 -1.13
CA ARG A 643 -4.85 -8.90 -1.02
C ARG A 643 -4.43 -8.25 -2.35
N ALA A 644 -4.95 -7.06 -2.66
CA ALA A 644 -4.67 -6.33 -3.91
C ALA A 644 -3.17 -6.13 -4.18
N GLY A 645 -2.37 -5.83 -3.15
CA GLY A 645 -0.91 -5.70 -3.29
C GLY A 645 -0.21 -6.98 -3.76
N LEU A 646 -0.69 -8.16 -3.34
CA LEU A 646 -0.18 -9.46 -3.78
C LEU A 646 -0.64 -9.78 -5.20
N ARG A 647 -1.90 -9.47 -5.55
CA ARG A 647 -2.41 -9.57 -6.92
C ARG A 647 -1.57 -8.74 -7.88
N THR A 648 -1.28 -7.49 -7.53
CA THR A 648 -0.42 -6.62 -8.33
C THR A 648 0.98 -7.21 -8.53
N ARG A 649 1.59 -7.80 -7.49
CA ARG A 649 2.89 -8.50 -7.62
C ARG A 649 2.81 -9.69 -8.57
N MET A 650 1.74 -10.47 -8.52
CA MET A 650 1.52 -11.56 -9.47
C MET A 650 1.37 -11.05 -10.90
N LEU A 651 0.60 -9.99 -11.10
CA LEU A 651 0.43 -9.38 -12.43
C LEU A 651 1.75 -8.82 -12.97
N ARG A 652 2.63 -8.32 -12.11
CA ARG A 652 4.00 -7.93 -12.48
C ARG A 652 4.83 -9.11 -12.97
N ILE A 653 4.69 -10.30 -12.40
CA ILE A 653 5.36 -11.52 -12.88
C ILE A 653 4.83 -11.91 -14.27
N VAL A 654 3.51 -11.86 -14.47
CA VAL A 654 2.90 -12.11 -15.79
C VAL A 654 3.40 -11.09 -16.81
N TYR A 655 3.38 -9.80 -16.46
CA TYR A 655 3.90 -8.75 -17.32
C TYR A 655 5.38 -8.99 -17.66
N ARG A 656 6.23 -9.31 -16.67
CA ARG A 656 7.64 -9.63 -16.89
C ARG A 656 7.84 -10.80 -17.83
N ALA A 657 7.04 -11.86 -17.71
CA ALA A 657 7.07 -12.99 -18.62
C ALA A 657 6.74 -12.59 -20.07
N THR A 658 5.83 -11.63 -20.30
CA THR A 658 5.55 -11.11 -21.66
C THR A 658 6.71 -10.32 -22.28
N CYS A 659 7.66 -9.83 -21.47
CA CYS A 659 8.83 -9.12 -21.96
C CYS A 659 9.98 -10.06 -22.40
N ILE A 660 9.87 -11.36 -22.10
CA ILE A 660 10.88 -12.35 -22.49
C ILE A 660 10.50 -12.94 -23.85
N GLU A 661 11.50 -13.17 -24.70
CA GLU A 661 11.33 -13.82 -26.00
C GLU A 661 10.56 -15.15 -25.88
N ALA A 662 9.54 -15.35 -26.74
CA ALA A 662 8.60 -16.48 -26.69
C ALA A 662 7.83 -16.65 -25.36
N GLY A 663 7.91 -15.68 -24.45
CA GLY A 663 7.26 -15.71 -23.15
C GLY A 663 5.74 -15.70 -23.25
N SER A 664 5.19 -14.78 -24.04
CA SER A 664 3.75 -14.69 -24.29
C SER A 664 3.20 -15.95 -24.96
N THR A 665 3.88 -16.48 -25.98
CA THR A 665 3.49 -17.75 -26.63
C THR A 665 3.46 -18.92 -25.64
N THR A 666 4.44 -18.98 -24.72
CA THR A 666 4.50 -20.01 -23.68
C THR A 666 3.38 -19.85 -22.65
N LEU A 667 3.14 -18.63 -22.16
CA LEU A 667 2.04 -18.32 -21.24
C LEU A 667 0.68 -18.71 -21.83
N VAL A 668 0.47 -18.42 -23.12
CA VAL A 668 -0.79 -18.71 -23.80
C VAL A 668 -0.98 -20.21 -24.03
N THR A 669 0.01 -20.88 -24.64
CA THR A 669 -0.15 -22.28 -25.11
C THR A 669 0.11 -23.35 -24.05
N ARG A 670 0.90 -23.05 -23.01
CA ARG A 670 1.26 -24.02 -21.95
C ARG A 670 0.54 -23.75 -20.63
N PHE A 671 0.21 -22.48 -20.36
CA PHE A 671 -0.35 -22.08 -19.07
C PHE A 671 -1.77 -21.51 -19.14
N GLY A 672 -2.34 -21.36 -20.34
CA GLY A 672 -3.71 -20.88 -20.50
C GLY A 672 -3.94 -19.47 -19.94
N VAL A 673 -2.91 -18.60 -19.98
CA VAL A 673 -2.95 -17.28 -19.30
C VAL A 673 -4.16 -16.43 -19.71
N LEU A 674 -4.59 -16.49 -20.97
CA LEU A 674 -5.72 -15.70 -21.46
C LEU A 674 -7.05 -16.18 -20.89
N GLY A 675 -7.24 -17.49 -20.73
CA GLY A 675 -8.42 -18.04 -20.08
C GLY A 675 -8.44 -17.69 -18.59
N TRP A 676 -7.28 -17.77 -17.93
CA TRP A 676 -7.15 -17.37 -16.53
C TRP A 676 -7.42 -15.87 -16.34
N LEU A 677 -6.83 -14.99 -17.16
CA LEU A 677 -7.05 -13.55 -17.10
C LEU A 677 -8.51 -13.17 -17.37
N ASP A 678 -9.19 -13.83 -18.32
CA ASP A 678 -10.60 -13.57 -18.59
C ASP A 678 -11.48 -14.02 -17.40
N ALA A 679 -11.16 -15.16 -16.79
CA ALA A 679 -11.85 -15.62 -15.59
C ALA A 679 -11.66 -14.65 -14.41
N GLN A 680 -10.44 -14.17 -14.18
CA GLN A 680 -10.16 -13.16 -13.14
C GLN A 680 -10.88 -11.86 -13.42
N ARG A 681 -10.88 -11.40 -14.68
CA ARG A 681 -11.61 -10.22 -15.11
C ARG A 681 -13.12 -10.35 -14.86
N ALA A 682 -13.71 -11.49 -15.21
CA ALA A 682 -15.12 -11.75 -15.02
C ALA A 682 -15.51 -11.84 -13.53
N ALA A 683 -14.62 -12.34 -12.68
CA ALA A 683 -14.82 -12.40 -11.23
C ALA A 683 -14.60 -11.06 -10.51
N CYS A 684 -13.96 -10.09 -11.17
CA CYS A 684 -13.54 -8.85 -10.53
C CYS A 684 -14.70 -7.84 -10.42
N ARG A 685 -14.96 -7.33 -9.21
CA ARG A 685 -15.97 -6.28 -8.94
C ARG A 685 -15.41 -4.86 -9.09
N ALA A 686 -14.10 -4.69 -8.99
CA ALA A 686 -13.42 -3.40 -9.05
C ALA A 686 -12.98 -3.07 -10.48
N THR A 687 -13.44 -1.92 -11.00
CA THR A 687 -13.17 -1.50 -12.39
C THR A 687 -11.68 -1.32 -12.69
N GLY A 688 -10.84 -0.94 -11.71
CA GLY A 688 -9.40 -0.75 -11.92
C GLY A 688 -8.62 -2.03 -12.22
N GLU A 689 -8.88 -3.11 -11.47
CA GLU A 689 -8.23 -4.42 -11.67
C GLU A 689 -8.71 -5.09 -12.96
N ALA A 690 -10.00 -5.00 -13.26
CA ALA A 690 -10.58 -5.51 -14.50
C ALA A 690 -9.87 -4.97 -15.76
N VAL A 691 -9.57 -3.68 -15.78
CA VAL A 691 -8.90 -3.08 -16.94
C VAL A 691 -7.42 -3.50 -17.01
N ALA A 692 -6.74 -3.71 -15.87
CA ALA A 692 -5.38 -4.25 -15.87
C ALA A 692 -5.31 -5.68 -16.44
N TYR A 693 -6.30 -6.53 -16.14
CA TYR A 693 -6.42 -7.85 -16.76
C TYR A 693 -6.65 -7.75 -18.27
N GLU A 694 -7.54 -6.87 -18.73
CA GLU A 694 -7.78 -6.63 -20.17
C GLU A 694 -6.52 -6.13 -20.90
N GLY A 695 -5.78 -5.22 -20.27
CA GLY A 695 -4.50 -4.73 -20.79
C GLY A 695 -3.48 -5.84 -20.94
N LEU A 696 -3.34 -6.71 -19.93
CA LEU A 696 -2.45 -7.88 -20.00
C LEU A 696 -2.89 -8.89 -21.07
N MET A 697 -4.19 -9.13 -21.23
CA MET A 697 -4.71 -10.01 -22.28
C MET A 697 -4.33 -9.50 -23.66
N ARG A 698 -4.47 -8.19 -23.89
CA ARG A 698 -4.09 -7.55 -25.16
C ARG A 698 -2.59 -7.67 -25.40
N ARG A 699 -1.77 -7.31 -24.42
CA ARG A 699 -0.32 -7.40 -24.52
C ARG A 699 0.15 -8.83 -24.81
N ALA A 700 -0.40 -9.82 -24.09
CA ALA A 700 -0.05 -11.22 -24.30
C ALA A 700 -0.42 -11.70 -25.71
N TRP A 701 -1.49 -11.18 -26.31
CA TRP A 701 -1.85 -11.45 -27.70
C TRP A 701 -0.92 -10.74 -28.71
N GLU A 702 -0.61 -9.46 -28.49
CA GLU A 702 0.23 -8.66 -29.38
C GLU A 702 1.69 -9.15 -29.42
N THR A 703 2.19 -9.68 -28.32
CA THR A 703 3.58 -10.15 -28.17
C THR A 703 3.76 -11.65 -28.37
N CYS A 704 2.69 -12.40 -28.64
CA CYS A 704 2.79 -13.84 -28.95
C CYS A 704 2.90 -14.11 -30.45
N ASP A 705 3.33 -15.33 -30.78
CA ASP A 705 3.28 -15.87 -32.14
C ASP A 705 1.82 -16.19 -32.49
N GLN A 706 1.15 -15.24 -33.14
CA GLN A 706 -0.28 -15.29 -33.44
C GLN A 706 -0.64 -16.45 -34.36
N GLU A 707 0.19 -16.78 -35.35
CA GLU A 707 -0.07 -17.91 -36.26
C GLU A 707 -0.11 -19.23 -35.48
N ARG A 708 0.91 -19.46 -34.64
CA ARG A 708 1.00 -20.65 -33.82
C ARG A 708 -0.12 -20.73 -32.78
N VAL A 709 -0.46 -19.63 -32.14
CA VAL A 709 -1.53 -19.58 -31.11
C VAL A 709 -2.91 -19.78 -31.75
N THR A 710 -3.17 -19.21 -32.92
CA THR A 710 -4.42 -19.39 -33.66
C THR A 710 -4.58 -20.84 -34.11
N ALA A 711 -3.53 -21.45 -34.65
CA ALA A 711 -3.53 -22.87 -35.00
C ALA A 711 -3.74 -23.77 -33.78
N TRP A 712 -3.06 -23.49 -32.66
CA TRP A 712 -3.22 -24.26 -31.42
C TRP A 712 -4.64 -24.16 -30.82
N SER A 713 -5.25 -22.98 -30.88
CA SER A 713 -6.57 -22.72 -30.28
C SER A 713 -7.76 -22.93 -31.22
N ASN A 714 -7.52 -23.36 -32.47
CA ASN A 714 -8.55 -23.43 -33.54
C ASN A 714 -9.34 -22.11 -33.67
N GLY A 715 -8.66 -20.96 -33.56
CA GLY A 715 -9.27 -19.62 -33.61
C GLY A 715 -10.07 -19.22 -32.36
N GLY A 716 -10.04 -20.01 -31.28
CA GLY A 716 -10.75 -19.70 -30.03
C GLY A 716 -10.20 -18.47 -29.31
N ILE A 717 -8.88 -18.29 -29.29
CA ILE A 717 -8.23 -17.13 -28.66
C ILE A 717 -8.49 -15.85 -29.45
N GLU A 718 -8.43 -15.92 -30.77
CA GLU A 718 -8.74 -14.78 -31.65
C GLU A 718 -10.17 -14.29 -31.42
N LYS A 719 -11.14 -15.20 -31.25
CA LYS A 719 -12.51 -14.86 -30.86
C LYS A 719 -12.61 -14.26 -29.46
N LEU A 720 -11.82 -14.75 -28.50
CA LEU A 720 -11.82 -14.24 -27.11
C LEU A 720 -11.29 -12.80 -27.05
N VAL A 721 -10.12 -12.55 -27.66
CA VAL A 721 -9.53 -11.22 -27.76
C VAL A 721 -10.38 -10.32 -28.66
N GLY A 722 -10.94 -10.87 -29.74
CA GLY A 722 -11.87 -10.20 -30.63
C GLY A 722 -13.16 -9.74 -29.95
N ARG A 723 -13.70 -10.47 -28.96
CA ARG A 723 -14.83 -10.00 -28.13
C ARG A 723 -14.48 -8.81 -27.24
N LEU A 724 -13.24 -8.71 -26.78
CA LEU A 724 -12.74 -7.56 -26.02
C LEU A 724 -12.59 -6.32 -26.91
N VAL A 725 -12.28 -6.51 -28.18
CA VAL A 725 -12.17 -5.42 -29.18
C VAL A 725 -13.55 -5.07 -29.79
N GLY A 726 -14.42 -6.06 -30.01
CA GLY A 726 -15.71 -5.96 -30.70
C GLY A 726 -16.89 -5.45 -29.85
N ARG A 727 -16.77 -5.43 -28.52
CA ARG A 727 -17.70 -4.68 -27.64
C ARG A 727 -17.67 -3.15 -27.88
N ARG A 728 -16.86 -2.67 -28.82
CA ARG A 728 -16.72 -1.26 -29.22
C ARG A 728 -17.63 -0.83 -30.38
N SER A 729 -18.23 -1.74 -31.14
CA SER A 729 -18.97 -1.39 -32.37
C SER A 729 -20.48 -1.65 -32.33
N ALA A 730 -21.02 -2.07 -31.18
CA ALA A 730 -22.45 -2.34 -31.04
C ALA A 730 -23.02 -1.72 -29.77
N SER A 731 -23.20 -0.40 -29.80
CA SER A 731 -24.31 0.29 -29.12
C SER A 731 -24.41 1.71 -29.70
N PRO A 732 -25.62 2.19 -30.04
CA PRO A 732 -25.87 3.52 -30.63
C PRO A 732 -25.55 4.69 -29.69
#